data_AF-A0A4P2PWY1-F1
#
_entry.id   AF-A0A4P2PWY1-F1
#
_cell.length_a   1.000
_cell.length_b   1.000
_cell.length_c   1.000
_cell.angle_alpha   90.00
_cell.angle_beta   90.00
_cell.angle_gamma   90.00
#
_symmetry.space_group_name_H-M   'P 1'
#
loop_
_entity.id
_entity.type
_entity.pdbx_description
1 polymer ?
#
loop_
_entity_poly.entity_id
_entity_poly.type
_entity_poly.pdbx_seq_one_letter_code
_entity_poly.pdbx_strand_id
1 'polypeptide(L)'
;MPRSHLLTTAALLSALSSVTLPAPAAAAGERDLGRPQVWGVDDGTRVRREDAGLPLSRGEGNPLFRPGEPIRLGALRAEVVAFQVIVEAGTEPVHGVTVELPGLAPAAGTGAPEKEPGAPAKEPGAPAKEPGAPQHPGHAQGAAAAPAISIARFVEHYVEIKRRSRNERRPAESLGWSPAARPPDDRHLGFLPDALIPVDLAPPWAPYPLEVGARETRAVWIDLHVPEDAAAGVYQGNVLVRSASHGDLAALDLRLEVASATLPYSPVDFIAFYEAGEVAERVGDGPAVEQQLWQLLHEHHVDGFASVRTPAEVERLRAAIDGSLYTKEHRYRGPGAGVPPSAVALGAYGGFGDPREETLPRVEAVADLLPPTVDDVMLYAIDEQCESPRGPGWRRLIRGSRLSSRILVGHSCGEIHPLEQDVDLVLTPANRFDSAWARAAREAGKRLWVYNGALPRTGTFMIDAPLTGLMANGWIAASHEVGRWFLWETAFWHDGNRGGKGPIDPFTVAENFHNQDGDACLGDGMLLYPGTQRGPFASRSIGFPGVLPSMRLKSLRRGIQDAGYIALARAASPGAADAIVKEVIPAALDEALDTAPTAWSSEGAPFFEGRAALRALIPKNASLDAASVRRVLAEAAAARRALVPRAQGAGEGPAWGKPGDLGRWRTTGLLLVGVAALVVAIVLFRWGRSYRKAG
;
A
#
# COMPACT_ATOMS: atom_id res chain seq x y z
N MET A 1 -24.22 -37.35 -73.90
CA MET A 1 -25.16 -36.63 -74.79
C MET A 1 -25.82 -35.52 -73.97
N PRO A 2 -26.04 -34.30 -74.48
CA PRO A 2 -25.16 -33.38 -75.26
C PRO A 2 -24.93 -32.05 -74.45
N ARG A 3 -23.81 -31.28 -74.54
CA ARG A 3 -23.41 -30.21 -75.51
C ARG A 3 -24.61 -29.36 -76.01
N SER A 4 -24.65 -28.01 -75.99
CA SER A 4 -23.67 -27.03 -76.48
C SER A 4 -24.12 -25.56 -76.27
N HIS A 5 -23.18 -24.70 -75.84
CA HIS A 5 -22.79 -23.32 -76.23
C HIS A 5 -23.67 -22.27 -76.98
N LEU A 6 -23.41 -21.00 -76.59
CA LEU A 6 -23.31 -19.72 -77.38
C LEU A 6 -24.65 -19.01 -77.75
N LEU A 7 -24.88 -17.67 -77.69
CA LEU A 7 -24.14 -16.46 -78.14
C LEU A 7 -24.91 -15.19 -77.62
N THR A 8 -24.28 -14.23 -76.91
CA THR A 8 -23.86 -12.84 -77.29
C THR A 8 -24.79 -11.62 -77.10
N THR A 9 -24.16 -10.57 -76.51
CA THR A 9 -24.19 -9.11 -76.79
C THR A 9 -25.45 -8.26 -76.54
N ALA A 10 -25.35 -7.25 -75.66
CA ALA A 10 -25.17 -5.85 -76.06
C ALA A 10 -25.11 -4.91 -74.83
N ALA A 11 -24.31 -3.85 -74.99
CA ALA A 11 -24.00 -2.81 -74.01
C ALA A 11 -25.17 -1.84 -73.73
N LEU A 12 -25.13 -1.20 -72.56
CA LEU A 12 -25.65 0.17 -72.41
C LEU A 12 -24.84 0.95 -71.37
N LEU A 13 -24.29 2.07 -71.85
CA LEU A 13 -23.68 3.15 -71.08
C LEU A 13 -24.63 3.65 -69.98
N SER A 14 -24.07 4.07 -68.85
CA SER A 14 -24.71 5.06 -67.99
C SER A 14 -23.70 6.10 -67.56
N ALA A 15 -24.08 7.34 -67.83
CA ALA A 15 -23.31 8.55 -67.70
C ALA A 15 -23.10 8.95 -66.23
N LEU A 16 -21.93 9.53 -65.98
CA LEU A 16 -21.56 10.23 -64.77
C LEU A 16 -22.44 11.46 -64.55
N SER A 17 -22.91 11.64 -63.32
CA SER A 17 -23.23 12.96 -62.77
C SER A 17 -22.66 13.03 -61.36
N SER A 18 -21.79 14.02 -61.20
CA SER A 18 -20.96 14.34 -60.05
C SER A 18 -21.80 14.86 -58.88
N VAL A 19 -21.82 14.11 -57.78
CA VAL A 19 -22.15 14.62 -56.46
C VAL A 19 -20.83 14.81 -55.72
N THR A 20 -20.43 16.06 -55.52
CA THR A 20 -19.31 16.46 -54.67
C THR A 20 -19.66 16.15 -53.21
N LEU A 21 -19.13 15.04 -52.70
CA LEU A 21 -19.07 14.77 -51.27
C LEU A 21 -18.07 15.73 -50.62
N PRO A 22 -18.36 16.31 -49.44
CA PRO A 22 -17.38 17.07 -48.70
C PRO A 22 -16.22 16.15 -48.33
N ALA A 23 -15.00 16.60 -48.65
CA ALA A 23 -13.77 15.90 -48.35
C ALA A 23 -13.71 15.55 -46.84
N PRO A 24 -13.24 14.35 -46.48
CA PRO A 24 -12.92 14.05 -45.09
C PRO A 24 -11.86 15.05 -44.64
N ALA A 25 -12.15 15.78 -43.57
CA ALA A 25 -11.18 16.64 -42.92
C ALA A 25 -9.95 15.80 -42.55
N ALA A 26 -8.84 16.16 -43.18
CA ALA A 26 -7.44 15.89 -42.86
C ALA A 26 -7.13 14.76 -41.86
N ALA A 27 -6.55 13.68 -42.40
CA ALA A 27 -5.46 12.88 -41.85
C ALA A 27 -5.36 12.80 -40.31
N ALA A 28 -5.82 11.68 -39.75
CA ALA A 28 -5.13 11.09 -38.61
C ALA A 28 -3.72 10.73 -39.10
N GLY A 29 -2.74 11.62 -38.88
CA GLY A 29 -1.37 11.41 -39.33
C GLY A 29 -0.80 10.13 -38.72
N GLU A 30 -0.14 9.31 -39.56
CA GLU A 30 0.86 8.36 -39.07
C GLU A 30 1.83 9.14 -38.18
N ARG A 31 1.78 8.88 -36.86
CA ARG A 31 2.66 9.54 -35.91
C ARG A 31 4.08 9.04 -36.13
N ASP A 32 5.00 9.98 -36.26
CA ASP A 32 6.44 9.75 -36.39
C ASP A 32 6.97 9.05 -35.11
N LEU A 33 7.18 7.73 -35.19
CA LEU A 33 7.80 6.93 -34.13
C LEU A 33 9.25 7.38 -33.78
N GLY A 34 9.80 8.34 -34.54
CA GLY A 34 11.08 8.98 -34.25
C GLY A 34 11.03 10.10 -33.21
N ARG A 35 9.83 10.60 -32.84
CA ARG A 35 9.70 11.76 -31.93
C ARG A 35 9.31 11.37 -30.50
N PRO A 36 9.71 12.18 -29.49
CA PRO A 36 9.27 11.99 -28.12
C PRO A 36 7.74 12.07 -27.97
N GLN A 37 7.18 11.26 -27.08
CA GLN A 37 5.76 11.27 -26.72
C GLN A 37 5.58 11.56 -25.24
N VAL A 38 4.49 12.24 -24.90
CA VAL A 38 4.09 12.53 -23.53
C VAL A 38 2.65 12.11 -23.32
N TRP A 39 2.38 11.35 -22.26
CA TRP A 39 1.04 10.84 -21.95
C TRP A 39 0.85 10.65 -20.44
N GLY A 40 -0.41 10.60 -20.00
CA GLY A 40 -0.76 10.40 -18.59
C GLY A 40 -1.25 8.98 -18.30
N VAL A 41 -1.05 8.48 -17.09
CA VAL A 41 -1.59 7.19 -16.63
C VAL A 41 -1.94 7.21 -15.15
N ASP A 42 -2.83 6.31 -14.72
CA ASP A 42 -3.29 6.20 -13.33
C ASP A 42 -2.18 5.78 -12.34
N ASP A 43 -2.50 5.85 -11.06
CA ASP A 43 -1.64 5.49 -9.93
C ASP A 43 -1.59 3.99 -9.61
N GLY A 44 -2.24 3.14 -10.41
CA GLY A 44 -2.22 1.68 -10.30
C GLY A 44 -1.36 1.00 -11.38
N THR A 45 -0.84 1.74 -12.35
CA THR A 45 -0.06 1.22 -13.46
C THR A 45 1.43 1.39 -13.22
N ARG A 46 2.23 0.34 -13.47
CA ARG A 46 3.70 0.43 -13.44
C ARG A 46 4.23 0.44 -14.87
N VAL A 47 4.88 1.55 -15.26
CA VAL A 47 5.51 1.70 -16.58
C VAL A 47 7.01 1.45 -16.42
N ARG A 48 7.52 0.38 -17.03
CA ARG A 48 8.95 0.08 -16.99
C ARG A 48 9.71 1.01 -17.91
N ARG A 49 11.01 1.13 -17.65
CA ARG A 49 11.93 1.92 -18.47
C ARG A 49 11.87 1.52 -19.95
N GLU A 50 11.70 0.23 -20.21
CA GLU A 50 11.72 -0.36 -21.54
C GLU A 50 10.35 -0.38 -22.23
N ASP A 51 9.28 0.05 -21.54
CA ASP A 51 7.91 -0.01 -22.05
C ASP A 51 7.60 1.15 -23.01
N ALA A 52 8.27 1.20 -24.16
CA ALA A 52 7.97 2.12 -25.25
C ALA A 52 6.84 1.60 -26.14
N GLY A 53 6.00 2.49 -26.68
CA GLY A 53 4.95 2.18 -27.65
C GLY A 53 3.73 1.46 -27.07
N LEU A 54 3.54 1.50 -25.75
CA LEU A 54 2.40 0.88 -25.08
C LEU A 54 1.06 1.37 -25.67
N PRO A 55 0.02 0.51 -25.78
CA PRO A 55 -1.33 0.94 -26.13
C PRO A 55 -1.86 2.13 -25.30
N LEU A 56 -1.45 2.19 -24.02
CA LEU A 56 -1.81 3.26 -23.09
C LEU A 56 -1.37 4.66 -23.57
N SER A 57 -0.27 4.77 -24.32
CA SER A 57 0.20 6.06 -24.87
C SER A 57 -0.70 6.59 -25.99
N ARG A 58 -1.50 5.70 -26.60
CA ARG A 58 -2.53 6.02 -27.60
C ARG A 58 -3.92 6.18 -27.00
N GLY A 59 -4.06 6.01 -25.69
CA GLY A 59 -5.34 6.02 -24.98
C GLY A 59 -6.12 4.69 -25.07
N GLU A 60 -5.53 3.64 -25.63
CA GLU A 60 -6.14 2.31 -25.70
C GLU A 60 -6.07 1.65 -24.31
N GLY A 61 -7.22 1.39 -23.69
CA GLY A 61 -7.29 0.81 -22.34
C GLY A 61 -6.82 1.75 -21.22
N ASN A 62 -6.61 3.04 -21.50
CA ASN A 62 -6.22 4.04 -20.52
C ASN A 62 -7.46 4.84 -20.08
N PRO A 63 -7.96 4.67 -18.84
CA PRO A 63 -9.15 5.37 -18.37
C PRO A 63 -8.89 6.86 -18.09
N LEU A 64 -7.62 7.23 -17.91
CA LEU A 64 -7.22 8.57 -17.49
C LEU A 64 -6.89 9.49 -18.68
N PHE A 65 -6.28 8.93 -19.74
CA PHE A 65 -5.70 9.70 -20.83
C PHE A 65 -6.23 9.27 -22.20
N ARG A 66 -6.62 10.27 -22.99
CA ARG A 66 -6.89 10.14 -24.43
C ARG A 66 -6.25 11.31 -25.16
N PRO A 67 -5.57 11.11 -26.30
CA PRO A 67 -4.95 12.20 -27.03
C PRO A 67 -5.95 13.33 -27.38
N GLY A 68 -5.62 14.56 -27.00
CA GLY A 68 -6.44 15.74 -27.24
C GLY A 68 -7.59 15.96 -26.24
N GLU A 69 -7.81 15.04 -25.30
CA GLU A 69 -8.74 15.22 -24.19
C GLU A 69 -7.99 15.58 -22.90
N PRO A 70 -8.63 16.31 -21.97
CA PRO A 70 -8.05 16.57 -20.66
C PRO A 70 -7.94 15.29 -19.84
N ILE A 71 -6.88 15.19 -19.04
CA ILE A 71 -6.78 14.25 -17.92
C ILE A 71 -7.91 14.55 -16.93
N ARG A 72 -8.68 13.53 -16.54
CA ARG A 72 -9.84 13.69 -15.65
C ARG A 72 -9.66 12.87 -14.39
N LEU A 73 -9.63 13.56 -13.25
CA LEU A 73 -9.59 12.97 -11.92
C LEU A 73 -10.82 13.37 -11.13
N GLY A 74 -11.36 12.45 -10.34
CA GLY A 74 -12.37 12.73 -9.32
C GLY A 74 -11.75 12.59 -7.94
N ALA A 75 -12.09 13.49 -7.02
CA ALA A 75 -11.68 13.44 -5.63
C ALA A 75 -12.83 13.79 -4.68
N LEU A 76 -12.70 13.38 -3.44
CA LEU A 76 -13.42 13.90 -2.28
C LEU A 76 -12.54 14.92 -1.54
N ARG A 77 -13.11 15.60 -0.54
CA ARG A 77 -12.33 16.36 0.44
C ARG A 77 -11.50 15.42 1.32
N ALA A 78 -10.36 15.92 1.82
CA ALA A 78 -9.39 15.18 2.64
C ALA A 78 -8.76 13.96 1.93
N GLU A 79 -8.67 14.00 0.61
CA GLU A 79 -8.15 12.91 -0.22
C GLU A 79 -6.83 13.29 -0.90
N VAL A 80 -5.91 12.33 -1.04
CA VAL A 80 -4.78 12.44 -1.98
C VAL A 80 -5.09 11.62 -3.24
N VAL A 81 -5.23 12.27 -4.40
CA VAL A 81 -5.33 11.59 -5.70
C VAL A 81 -4.01 11.71 -6.45
N ALA A 82 -3.69 10.72 -7.28
CA ALA A 82 -2.41 10.69 -7.98
C ALA A 82 -2.54 10.26 -9.44
N PHE A 83 -1.54 10.63 -10.22
CA PHE A 83 -1.34 10.17 -11.59
C PHE A 83 0.14 10.29 -11.98
N GLN A 84 0.52 9.66 -13.07
CA GLN A 84 1.87 9.72 -13.62
C GLN A 84 1.85 10.44 -14.97
N VAL A 85 2.93 11.17 -15.25
CA VAL A 85 3.22 11.76 -16.56
C VAL A 85 4.41 11.04 -17.14
N ILE A 86 4.19 10.28 -18.20
CA ILE A 86 5.20 9.48 -18.88
C ILE A 86 5.78 10.29 -20.03
N VAL A 87 7.11 10.28 -20.13
CA VAL A 87 7.87 10.82 -21.25
C VAL A 87 8.59 9.65 -21.91
N GLU A 88 8.20 9.35 -23.14
CA GLU A 88 8.77 8.30 -23.97
C GLU A 88 9.66 8.96 -25.04
N ALA A 89 10.94 8.59 -25.08
CA ALA A 89 11.83 9.06 -26.12
C ALA A 89 11.63 8.27 -27.43
N GLY A 90 11.79 8.95 -28.56
CA GLY A 90 11.82 8.31 -29.88
C GLY A 90 13.14 7.58 -30.13
N THR A 91 13.68 7.71 -31.35
CA THR A 91 14.97 7.09 -31.69
C THR A 91 16.18 7.81 -31.10
N GLU A 92 16.01 9.08 -30.72
CA GLU A 92 17.03 9.90 -30.07
C GLU A 92 16.69 10.11 -28.59
N PRO A 93 17.69 10.22 -27.69
CA PRO A 93 17.47 10.54 -26.30
C PRO A 93 16.91 11.96 -26.12
N VAL A 94 16.21 12.18 -25.00
CA VAL A 94 15.64 13.47 -24.61
C VAL A 94 16.26 13.93 -23.31
N HIS A 95 17.00 15.03 -23.37
CA HIS A 95 17.77 15.58 -22.26
C HIS A 95 17.04 16.72 -21.56
N GLY A 96 17.28 16.89 -20.26
CA GLY A 96 16.82 18.02 -19.47
C GLY A 96 15.29 18.17 -19.44
N VAL A 97 14.54 17.09 -19.21
CA VAL A 97 13.07 17.11 -19.23
C VAL A 97 12.48 17.57 -17.91
N THR A 98 11.61 18.57 -17.94
CA THR A 98 10.83 19.06 -16.79
C THR A 98 9.35 18.75 -17.00
N VAL A 99 8.66 18.42 -15.91
CA VAL A 99 7.22 18.19 -15.82
C VAL A 99 6.68 19.05 -14.70
N GLU A 100 6.05 20.16 -15.06
CA GLU A 100 5.55 21.18 -14.14
C GLU A 100 4.03 21.19 -14.10
N LEU A 101 3.44 21.29 -12.90
CA LEU A 101 2.03 21.61 -12.70
C LEU A 101 1.97 22.84 -11.77
N PRO A 102 1.93 24.07 -12.32
CA PRO A 102 2.10 25.29 -11.52
C PRO A 102 1.00 25.53 -10.48
N GLY A 103 -0.19 24.97 -10.72
CA GLY A 103 -1.33 25.13 -9.82
C GLY A 103 -2.63 24.60 -10.43
N LEU A 104 -3.63 24.50 -9.57
CA LEU A 104 -5.01 24.16 -9.92
C LEU A 104 -5.92 25.31 -9.47
N ALA A 105 -6.65 25.90 -10.41
CA ALA A 105 -7.59 26.98 -10.13
C ALA A 105 -9.04 26.51 -10.32
N PRO A 106 -10.01 26.99 -9.52
CA PRO A 106 -11.42 26.75 -9.80
C PRO A 106 -11.76 27.22 -11.21
N ALA A 107 -12.51 26.41 -11.96
CA ALA A 107 -12.99 26.78 -13.29
C ALA A 107 -13.86 28.04 -13.21
N ALA A 108 -13.63 29.00 -14.12
CA ALA A 108 -14.41 30.23 -14.16
C ALA A 108 -15.91 29.92 -14.36
N GLY A 109 -16.75 30.33 -13.40
CA GLY A 109 -18.21 30.17 -13.48
C GLY A 109 -18.84 29.14 -12.50
N THR A 110 -18.04 28.41 -11.72
CA THR A 110 -18.55 27.56 -10.64
C THR A 110 -18.18 28.14 -9.27
N GLY A 111 -19.07 28.97 -8.70
CA GLY A 111 -18.96 29.43 -7.31
C GLY A 111 -19.11 30.94 -7.13
N ALA A 112 -20.31 31.48 -7.33
CA ALA A 112 -20.70 32.62 -6.51
C ALA A 112 -21.04 32.05 -5.11
N PRO A 113 -20.46 32.56 -4.02
CA PRO A 113 -20.94 32.22 -2.68
C PRO A 113 -22.34 32.81 -2.52
N GLU A 114 -23.34 31.98 -2.20
CA GLU A 114 -24.62 32.46 -1.71
C GLU A 114 -24.37 33.27 -0.43
N LYS A 115 -24.53 34.59 -0.52
CA LYS A 115 -24.46 35.49 0.62
C LYS A 115 -25.72 35.32 1.47
N GLU A 116 -25.55 34.90 2.72
CA GLU A 116 -26.53 35.19 3.77
C GLU A 116 -26.59 36.71 4.03
N PRO A 117 -27.79 37.31 4.22
CA PRO A 117 -27.92 38.74 4.41
C PRO A 117 -27.75 39.19 5.87
N GLY A 118 -26.75 40.04 6.10
CA GLY A 118 -26.93 41.32 6.80
C GLY A 118 -26.55 41.42 8.29
N ALA A 119 -25.56 42.25 8.59
CA ALA A 119 -25.57 43.22 9.71
C ALA A 119 -24.50 44.32 9.48
N PRO A 120 -24.70 45.56 9.96
CA PRO A 120 -24.18 46.77 9.31
C PRO A 120 -22.82 47.27 9.79
N ALA A 121 -22.22 48.10 8.92
CA ALA A 121 -20.93 48.76 9.03
C ALA A 121 -20.85 49.81 10.16
N LYS A 122 -19.63 50.00 10.70
CA LYS A 122 -19.21 51.21 11.42
C LYS A 122 -17.92 51.77 10.80
N GLU A 123 -17.97 53.06 10.52
CA GLU A 123 -16.92 53.92 9.94
C GLU A 123 -15.94 54.49 10.99
N PRO A 124 -14.84 55.17 10.57
CA PRO A 124 -13.50 55.03 11.15
C PRO A 124 -13.03 56.22 12.01
N GLY A 125 -11.93 56.00 12.75
CA GLY A 125 -11.16 57.06 13.39
C GLY A 125 -9.67 56.70 13.53
N ALA A 126 -8.80 57.57 13.01
CA ALA A 126 -7.34 57.63 13.16
C ALA A 126 -6.98 59.02 13.77
N PRO A 127 -5.70 59.45 14.04
CA PRO A 127 -4.39 58.81 13.75
C PRO A 127 -3.22 59.02 14.79
N ALA A 128 -2.02 58.51 14.43
CA ALA A 128 -0.62 58.99 14.67
C ALA A 128 0.09 58.74 16.04
N LYS A 129 1.40 58.42 16.20
CA LYS A 129 2.63 58.37 15.35
C LYS A 129 3.81 57.62 16.07
N GLU A 130 4.52 56.72 15.35
CA GLU A 130 5.99 56.39 15.19
C GLU A 130 7.12 56.63 16.25
N PRO A 131 8.39 56.11 16.10
CA PRO A 131 8.97 55.07 15.18
C PRO A 131 10.05 54.09 15.77
N GLY A 132 10.45 53.03 15.01
CA GLY A 132 11.75 52.32 15.21
C GLY A 132 11.96 50.89 14.59
N ALA A 133 12.27 50.83 13.28
CA ALA A 133 12.95 49.84 12.38
C ALA A 133 13.34 48.37 12.77
N PRO A 134 13.65 47.46 11.81
CA PRO A 134 13.34 47.37 10.36
C PRO A 134 12.56 46.09 9.94
N GLN A 135 11.75 46.17 8.88
CA GLN A 135 10.86 45.11 8.36
C GLN A 135 11.35 44.48 7.05
N HIS A 136 10.99 43.19 6.90
CA HIS A 136 10.84 42.42 5.66
C HIS A 136 9.93 43.11 4.61
N PRO A 137 10.01 42.77 3.31
CA PRO A 137 9.00 43.17 2.34
C PRO A 137 7.69 42.41 2.58
N GLY A 138 6.61 43.17 2.78
CA GLY A 138 5.34 42.73 3.33
C GLY A 138 4.29 42.24 2.33
N HIS A 139 3.37 41.47 2.92
CA HIS A 139 2.10 41.00 2.39
C HIS A 139 1.13 42.16 2.08
N ALA A 140 0.47 42.08 0.93
CA ALA A 140 -0.86 42.66 0.76
C ALA A 140 -1.89 41.73 1.41
N GLN A 141 -2.64 42.26 2.39
CA GLN A 141 -3.81 41.60 2.97
C GLN A 141 -4.93 41.56 1.93
N GLY A 142 -5.05 40.44 1.23
CA GLY A 142 -6.22 40.02 0.48
C GLY A 142 -6.96 38.92 1.24
N ALA A 143 -8.28 38.81 1.04
CA ALA A 143 -9.16 37.78 1.60
C ALA A 143 -8.46 36.43 1.76
N ALA A 144 -8.65 35.76 2.91
CA ALA A 144 -8.08 34.45 3.20
C ALA A 144 -8.23 33.54 1.97
N ALA A 145 -7.11 33.29 1.28
CA ALA A 145 -7.11 32.49 0.07
C ALA A 145 -7.68 31.11 0.44
N ALA A 146 -8.64 30.62 -0.35
CA ALA A 146 -9.13 29.26 -0.19
C ALA A 146 -7.92 28.31 -0.12
N PRO A 147 -7.94 27.31 0.77
CA PRO A 147 -6.81 26.41 0.92
C PRO A 147 -6.55 25.71 -0.41
N ALA A 148 -5.35 25.95 -0.95
CA ALA A 148 -4.97 25.48 -2.26
C ALA A 148 -4.73 23.96 -2.22
N ILE A 149 -5.14 23.27 -3.29
CA ILE A 149 -4.79 21.87 -3.52
C ILE A 149 -3.25 21.79 -3.60
N SER A 150 -2.63 21.04 -2.69
CA SER A 150 -1.17 20.93 -2.68
C SER A 150 -0.70 19.89 -3.68
N ILE A 151 0.38 20.21 -4.39
CA ILE A 151 0.95 19.41 -5.46
C ILE A 151 2.32 18.92 -5.03
N ALA A 152 2.53 17.61 -5.02
CA ALA A 152 3.83 17.01 -4.81
C ALA A 152 4.24 16.21 -6.04
N ARG A 153 5.50 16.35 -6.47
CA ARG A 153 6.03 15.73 -7.69
C ARG A 153 7.25 14.90 -7.36
N PHE A 154 7.33 13.73 -7.94
CA PHE A 154 8.39 12.77 -7.65
C PHE A 154 8.96 12.20 -8.95
N VAL A 155 10.28 12.11 -9.01
CA VAL A 155 10.99 11.27 -9.98
C VAL A 155 10.80 9.82 -9.57
N GLU A 156 10.35 8.99 -10.51
CA GLU A 156 10.40 7.54 -10.37
C GLU A 156 11.83 7.04 -10.55
N HIS A 157 12.40 6.48 -9.49
CA HIS A 157 13.69 5.82 -9.56
C HIS A 157 13.53 4.32 -9.81
N TYR A 158 14.29 3.82 -10.77
CA TYR A 158 14.18 2.46 -11.28
C TYR A 158 15.34 1.59 -10.78
N VAL A 159 15.01 0.38 -10.35
CA VAL A 159 15.95 -0.67 -9.94
C VAL A 159 15.90 -1.84 -10.92
N GLU A 160 17.05 -2.43 -11.22
CA GLU A 160 17.13 -3.54 -12.19
C GLU A 160 16.77 -4.87 -11.53
N ILE A 161 15.75 -5.54 -12.04
CA ILE A 161 15.34 -6.88 -11.62
C ILE A 161 15.94 -7.92 -12.55
N LYS A 162 17.02 -8.57 -12.08
CA LYS A 162 17.73 -9.64 -12.79
C LYS A 162 17.23 -11.03 -12.46
N ARG A 163 16.76 -11.20 -11.22
CA ARG A 163 16.24 -12.46 -10.69
C ARG A 163 14.99 -12.13 -9.89
N ARG A 164 13.93 -12.94 -10.09
CA ARG A 164 12.66 -12.80 -9.38
C ARG A 164 12.77 -13.25 -7.92
N SER A 165 11.85 -12.80 -7.09
CA SER A 165 11.66 -13.36 -5.75
C SER A 165 11.35 -14.86 -5.88
N ARG A 166 11.84 -15.67 -4.94
CA ARG A 166 11.76 -17.14 -5.03
C ARG A 166 12.06 -17.82 -3.70
N ASN A 167 11.78 -19.12 -3.64
CA ASN A 167 12.43 -20.07 -2.74
C ASN A 167 13.49 -20.87 -3.51
N GLU A 168 14.71 -21.02 -2.98
CA GLU A 168 15.81 -21.72 -3.65
C GLU A 168 15.54 -23.22 -3.86
N ARG A 169 14.67 -23.83 -3.05
CA ARG A 169 14.24 -25.24 -3.24
C ARG A 169 13.03 -25.36 -4.16
N ARG A 170 12.21 -24.30 -4.26
CA ARG A 170 10.97 -24.25 -5.05
C ARG A 170 10.89 -22.92 -5.81
N PRO A 171 11.59 -22.76 -6.95
CA PRO A 171 11.79 -21.45 -7.59
C PRO A 171 10.53 -20.75 -8.12
N ALA A 172 9.41 -21.48 -8.24
CA ALA A 172 8.13 -20.90 -8.62
C ALA A 172 7.37 -20.27 -7.45
N GLU A 173 7.78 -20.55 -6.21
CA GLU A 173 7.18 -20.03 -4.97
C GLU A 173 8.02 -18.88 -4.42
N SER A 174 7.41 -17.96 -3.67
CA SER A 174 8.12 -17.01 -2.81
C SER A 174 7.25 -16.70 -1.59
N LEU A 175 7.76 -15.93 -0.62
CA LEU A 175 6.93 -15.40 0.47
C LEU A 175 5.78 -14.51 -0.04
N GLY A 176 5.88 -13.99 -1.27
CA GLY A 176 4.88 -13.12 -1.87
C GLY A 176 3.85 -13.81 -2.76
N TRP A 177 4.02 -15.11 -3.10
CA TRP A 177 3.04 -15.82 -3.93
C TRP A 177 3.15 -17.35 -3.87
N SER A 178 2.01 -18.01 -4.09
CA SER A 178 1.95 -19.42 -4.48
C SER A 178 2.47 -19.63 -5.91
N PRO A 179 2.80 -20.88 -6.33
CA PRO A 179 3.24 -21.15 -7.70
C PRO A 179 2.24 -20.71 -8.76
N ALA A 180 0.95 -20.92 -8.51
CA ALA A 180 -0.11 -20.63 -9.48
C ALA A 180 -0.40 -19.12 -9.61
N ALA A 181 -0.01 -18.33 -8.60
CA ALA A 181 -0.22 -16.90 -8.56
C ALA A 181 1.05 -16.08 -8.83
N ARG A 182 2.16 -16.74 -9.18
CA ARG A 182 3.42 -16.06 -9.56
C ARG A 182 3.19 -15.13 -10.76
N PRO A 183 3.50 -13.83 -10.65
CA PRO A 183 3.33 -12.90 -11.76
C PRO A 183 4.23 -13.25 -12.95
N PRO A 184 3.76 -13.08 -14.21
CA PRO A 184 4.56 -13.32 -15.41
C PRO A 184 5.88 -12.56 -15.45
N ASP A 185 6.92 -13.18 -16.01
CA ASP A 185 8.28 -12.62 -16.04
C ASP A 185 8.44 -11.40 -16.97
N ASP A 186 7.71 -11.39 -18.08
CA ASP A 186 7.80 -10.38 -19.14
C ASP A 186 7.48 -8.96 -18.67
N ARG A 187 6.78 -8.81 -17.55
CA ARG A 187 6.43 -7.52 -16.93
C ARG A 187 7.17 -7.20 -15.61
N HIS A 188 7.98 -8.12 -15.12
CA HIS A 188 8.58 -8.02 -13.78
C HIS A 188 10.10 -8.26 -13.78
N LEU A 189 10.70 -8.44 -14.96
CA LEU A 189 12.15 -8.36 -15.19
C LEU A 189 12.50 -7.03 -15.89
N GLY A 190 13.76 -6.63 -15.77
CA GLY A 190 14.26 -5.35 -16.29
C GLY A 190 14.17 -4.24 -15.25
N PHE A 191 14.19 -2.98 -15.69
CA PHE A 191 14.15 -1.84 -14.79
C PHE A 191 12.72 -1.51 -14.35
N LEU A 192 12.41 -1.77 -13.07
CA LEU A 192 11.13 -1.43 -12.46
C LEU A 192 11.25 -0.16 -11.61
N PRO A 193 10.31 0.80 -11.71
CA PRO A 193 10.25 1.93 -10.80
C PRO A 193 9.65 1.51 -9.46
N ASP A 194 10.20 2.07 -8.37
CA ASP A 194 9.60 1.91 -7.05
C ASP A 194 9.86 3.08 -6.10
N ALA A 195 11.10 3.57 -5.97
CA ALA A 195 11.37 4.72 -5.11
C ALA A 195 10.85 6.02 -5.74
N LEU A 196 10.12 6.82 -4.97
CA LEU A 196 9.62 8.13 -5.40
C LEU A 196 10.42 9.24 -4.73
N ILE A 197 11.31 9.87 -5.51
CA ILE A 197 12.21 10.92 -5.03
C ILE A 197 11.58 12.28 -5.34
N PRO A 198 11.30 13.15 -4.34
CA PRO A 198 10.79 14.50 -4.62
C PRO A 198 11.69 15.24 -5.60
N VAL A 199 11.11 15.89 -6.62
CA VAL A 199 11.87 16.55 -7.69
C VAL A 199 12.85 17.60 -7.16
N ASP A 200 12.49 18.29 -6.07
CA ASP A 200 13.34 19.30 -5.41
C ASP A 200 14.53 18.70 -4.64
N LEU A 201 14.52 17.38 -4.44
CA LEU A 201 15.57 16.60 -3.78
C LEU A 201 16.29 15.67 -4.76
N ALA A 202 16.02 15.75 -6.06
CA ALA A 202 16.56 14.81 -7.04
C ALA A 202 18.10 14.87 -7.08
N PRO A 203 18.81 13.76 -6.79
CA PRO A 203 20.27 13.71 -6.82
C PRO A 203 20.78 13.53 -8.26
N PRO A 204 22.07 13.79 -8.54
CA PRO A 204 22.64 13.60 -9.88
C PRO A 204 22.47 12.19 -10.47
N TRP A 205 22.33 11.17 -9.62
CA TRP A 205 22.20 9.78 -10.03
C TRP A 205 20.75 9.31 -10.26
N ALA A 206 19.77 10.14 -9.91
CA ALA A 206 18.35 10.02 -10.25
C ALA A 206 17.84 11.43 -10.61
N PRO A 207 18.29 11.97 -11.76
CA PRO A 207 18.25 13.40 -12.02
C PRO A 207 16.84 13.93 -12.26
N TYR A 208 16.60 15.16 -11.77
CA TYR A 208 15.59 16.07 -12.26
C TYR A 208 16.27 17.41 -12.59
N PRO A 209 16.10 18.00 -13.78
CA PRO A 209 15.33 17.51 -14.94
C PRO A 209 15.71 16.11 -15.42
N LEU A 210 14.75 15.35 -15.96
CA LEU A 210 14.92 13.94 -16.33
C LEU A 210 15.81 13.79 -17.57
N GLU A 211 16.50 12.65 -17.61
CA GLU A 211 17.27 12.16 -18.75
C GLU A 211 16.59 10.89 -19.29
N VAL A 212 16.03 10.97 -20.49
CA VAL A 212 15.28 9.87 -21.12
C VAL A 212 16.11 9.28 -22.26
N GLY A 213 16.56 8.03 -22.11
CA GLY A 213 17.34 7.34 -23.13
C GLY A 213 16.51 7.05 -24.39
N ALA A 214 17.17 6.90 -25.55
CA ALA A 214 16.49 6.53 -26.79
C ALA A 214 15.66 5.25 -26.62
N ARG A 215 14.40 5.26 -27.06
CA ARG A 215 13.43 4.16 -26.92
C ARG A 215 13.19 3.73 -25.47
N GLU A 216 13.42 4.62 -24.51
CA GLU A 216 13.08 4.42 -23.11
C GLU A 216 11.94 5.37 -22.68
N THR A 217 11.34 5.04 -21.54
CA THR A 217 10.41 5.90 -20.81
C THR A 217 11.03 6.40 -19.50
N ARG A 218 10.59 7.57 -19.05
CA ARG A 218 10.72 8.05 -17.67
C ARG A 218 9.40 8.67 -17.23
N ALA A 219 9.18 8.72 -15.93
CA ALA A 219 7.94 9.22 -15.37
C ALA A 219 8.17 10.25 -14.26
N VAL A 220 7.22 11.16 -14.14
CA VAL A 220 7.01 11.96 -12.93
C VAL A 220 5.67 11.58 -12.33
N TRP A 221 5.70 11.11 -11.09
CA TRP A 221 4.51 10.88 -10.27
C TRP A 221 4.03 12.19 -9.67
N ILE A 222 2.73 12.45 -9.70
CA ILE A 222 2.12 13.68 -9.17
C ILE A 222 1.02 13.32 -8.17
N ASP A 223 1.20 13.73 -6.91
CA ASP A 223 0.19 13.69 -5.86
C ASP A 223 -0.54 15.04 -5.78
N LEU A 224 -1.87 15.00 -5.69
CA LEU A 224 -2.76 16.14 -5.47
C LEU A 224 -3.52 15.90 -4.16
N HIS A 225 -3.18 16.62 -3.10
CA HIS A 225 -3.91 16.55 -1.84
C HIS A 225 -4.99 17.63 -1.81
N VAL A 226 -6.24 17.18 -1.73
CA VAL A 226 -7.44 18.01 -1.61
C VAL A 226 -7.74 18.23 -0.12
N PRO A 227 -7.59 19.46 0.40
CA PRO A 227 -7.86 19.76 1.80
C PRO A 227 -9.32 19.45 2.20
N GLU A 228 -9.54 19.18 3.48
CA GLU A 228 -10.88 18.92 4.03
C GLU A 228 -11.86 20.07 3.77
N ASP A 229 -11.38 21.30 3.81
CA ASP A 229 -12.15 22.54 3.61
C ASP A 229 -12.12 23.04 2.15
N ALA A 230 -11.65 22.22 1.19
CA ALA A 230 -11.68 22.57 -0.21
C ALA A 230 -13.11 22.84 -0.72
N ALA A 231 -13.26 23.84 -1.59
CA ALA A 231 -14.53 24.09 -2.26
C ALA A 231 -14.84 22.94 -3.23
N ALA A 232 -16.09 22.48 -3.25
CA ALA A 232 -16.51 21.51 -4.24
C ALA A 232 -16.62 22.19 -5.62
N GLY A 233 -16.28 21.46 -6.69
CA GLY A 233 -16.31 21.97 -8.05
C GLY A 233 -15.18 21.43 -8.93
N VAL A 234 -15.05 22.01 -10.11
CA VAL A 234 -14.02 21.65 -11.07
C VAL A 234 -12.82 22.57 -10.90
N TYR A 235 -11.66 21.98 -10.72
CA TYR A 235 -10.37 22.66 -10.75
C TYR A 235 -9.66 22.33 -12.05
N GLN A 236 -8.99 23.33 -12.64
CA GLN A 236 -8.28 23.24 -13.91
C GLN A 236 -6.82 23.62 -13.75
N GLY A 237 -5.95 22.90 -14.45
CA GLY A 237 -4.52 23.16 -14.51
C GLY A 237 -3.93 22.63 -15.81
N ASN A 238 -2.67 22.95 -16.04
CA ASN A 238 -1.92 22.49 -17.22
C ASN A 238 -0.62 21.84 -16.74
N VAL A 239 -0.43 20.58 -17.11
CA VAL A 239 0.87 19.91 -16.97
C VAL A 239 1.73 20.34 -18.15
N LEU A 240 2.82 21.05 -17.87
CA LEU A 240 3.76 21.56 -18.86
C LEU A 240 4.99 20.65 -18.90
N VAL A 241 5.24 20.05 -20.06
CA VAL A 241 6.41 19.18 -20.27
C VAL A 241 7.35 19.81 -21.27
N ARG A 242 8.57 20.10 -20.82
CA ARG A 242 9.62 20.76 -21.61
C ARG A 242 10.92 20.00 -21.57
N SER A 243 11.75 20.17 -22.58
CA SER A 243 13.09 19.59 -22.68
C SER A 243 14.11 20.64 -23.09
N ALA A 244 15.31 20.57 -22.51
CA ALA A 244 16.45 21.36 -22.97
C ALA A 244 16.88 21.02 -24.41
N SER A 245 16.71 19.76 -24.83
CA SER A 245 17.11 19.27 -26.16
C SER A 245 16.03 19.42 -27.24
N HIS A 246 14.75 19.42 -26.86
CA HIS A 246 13.63 19.38 -27.81
C HIS A 246 12.60 20.52 -27.64
N GLY A 247 12.80 21.44 -26.70
CA GLY A 247 11.86 22.54 -26.44
C GLY A 247 10.59 22.07 -25.73
N ASP A 248 9.45 22.70 -26.02
CA ASP A 248 8.15 22.29 -25.46
C ASP A 248 7.72 20.94 -26.07
N LEU A 249 7.54 19.92 -25.22
CA LEU A 249 7.14 18.57 -25.64
C LEU A 249 5.62 18.41 -25.63
N ALA A 250 4.95 18.86 -24.56
CA ALA A 250 3.50 18.77 -24.42
C ALA A 250 2.95 19.76 -23.37
N ALA A 251 1.67 20.09 -23.54
CA ALA A 251 0.84 20.67 -22.49
C ALA A 251 -0.40 19.78 -22.34
N LEU A 252 -0.58 19.15 -21.18
CA LEU A 252 -1.73 18.29 -20.90
C LEU A 252 -2.72 19.04 -19.99
N ASP A 253 -3.93 19.25 -20.48
CA ASP A 253 -5.02 19.79 -19.66
C ASP A 253 -5.35 18.82 -18.53
N LEU A 254 -5.47 19.34 -17.30
CA LEU A 254 -5.90 18.58 -16.12
C LEU A 254 -7.21 19.15 -15.59
N ARG A 255 -8.19 18.27 -15.38
CA ARG A 255 -9.47 18.57 -14.72
C ARG A 255 -9.64 17.68 -13.49
N LEU A 256 -9.70 18.32 -12.33
CA LEU A 256 -9.96 17.67 -11.05
C LEU A 256 -11.36 18.04 -10.55
N GLU A 257 -12.24 17.07 -10.42
CA GLU A 257 -13.60 17.25 -9.89
C GLU A 257 -13.66 16.91 -8.40
N VAL A 258 -13.69 17.94 -7.56
CA VAL A 258 -13.81 17.81 -6.10
C VAL A 258 -15.28 17.72 -5.72
N ALA A 259 -15.71 16.57 -5.22
CA ALA A 259 -17.05 16.38 -4.66
C ALA A 259 -17.15 17.02 -3.26
N SER A 260 -18.36 17.37 -2.82
CA SER A 260 -18.54 17.97 -1.49
C SER A 260 -18.54 16.97 -0.33
N ALA A 261 -18.53 15.66 -0.62
CA ALA A 261 -18.32 14.63 0.39
C ALA A 261 -16.88 14.65 0.92
N THR A 262 -16.70 14.17 2.16
CA THR A 262 -15.41 14.13 2.85
C THR A 262 -14.99 12.69 3.07
N LEU A 263 -13.78 12.35 2.67
CA LEU A 263 -13.23 11.02 2.85
C LEU A 263 -12.90 10.78 4.34
N PRO A 264 -13.39 9.69 4.95
CA PRO A 264 -12.96 9.33 6.29
C PRO A 264 -11.46 9.02 6.33
N TYR A 265 -10.76 9.56 7.32
CA TYR A 265 -9.37 9.18 7.57
C TYR A 265 -9.27 7.76 8.14
N SER A 266 -8.25 7.01 7.71
CA SER A 266 -8.01 5.60 8.08
C SER A 266 -9.29 4.74 8.19
N PRO A 267 -10.05 4.57 7.08
CA PRO A 267 -11.32 3.81 7.11
C PRO A 267 -11.11 2.30 7.37
N VAL A 268 -9.90 1.81 7.16
CA VAL A 268 -9.43 0.45 7.49
C VAL A 268 -8.04 0.57 8.13
N ASP A 269 -7.77 -0.25 9.14
CA ASP A 269 -6.60 -0.08 10.00
C ASP A 269 -5.35 -0.78 9.44
N PHE A 270 -4.34 0.00 9.04
CA PHE A 270 -3.01 -0.49 8.69
C PHE A 270 -1.98 0.05 9.67
N ILE A 271 -1.12 -0.85 10.15
CA ILE A 271 -0.01 -0.49 11.04
C ILE A 271 1.31 -1.04 10.47
N ALA A 272 2.37 -0.26 10.60
CA ALA A 272 3.67 -0.59 10.06
C ALA A 272 4.77 -0.53 11.11
N PHE A 273 5.45 -1.65 11.34
CA PHE A 273 6.65 -1.63 12.16
C PHE A 273 7.81 -0.98 11.40
N TYR A 274 8.71 -0.39 12.19
CA TYR A 274 10.00 0.08 11.73
C TYR A 274 11.04 -0.09 12.83
N GLU A 275 12.25 -0.49 12.48
CA GLU A 275 13.35 -0.58 13.45
C GLU A 275 14.06 0.77 13.59
N ALA A 276 13.78 1.49 14.69
CA ALA A 276 14.34 2.82 14.93
C ALA A 276 15.89 2.85 14.93
N GLY A 277 16.54 1.75 15.35
CA GLY A 277 18.00 1.61 15.31
C GLY A 277 18.53 1.61 13.88
N GLU A 278 17.95 0.79 13.00
CA GLU A 278 18.34 0.71 11.58
C GLU A 278 18.12 2.04 10.84
N VAL A 279 16.98 2.71 11.12
CA VAL A 279 16.73 4.06 10.58
C VAL A 279 17.79 5.04 11.07
N ALA A 280 18.16 4.99 12.35
CA ALA A 280 19.17 5.86 12.93
C ALA A 280 20.58 5.64 12.36
N GLU A 281 20.96 4.37 12.16
CA GLU A 281 22.25 4.01 11.57
C GLU A 281 22.36 4.45 10.11
N ARG A 282 21.28 4.30 9.32
CA ARG A 282 21.31 4.60 7.89
C ARG A 282 21.09 6.08 7.58
N VAL A 283 20.07 6.70 8.17
CA VAL A 283 19.60 8.05 7.84
C VAL A 283 20.10 9.06 8.88
N GLY A 284 19.95 8.72 10.15
CA GLY A 284 20.41 9.53 11.28
C GLY A 284 19.56 9.41 12.53
N ASP A 285 20.18 9.67 13.67
CA ASP A 285 19.72 9.37 15.03
C ASP A 285 18.93 10.51 15.71
N GLY A 286 18.44 11.48 14.92
CA GLY A 286 17.71 12.64 15.45
C GLY A 286 16.19 12.42 15.55
N PRO A 287 15.51 12.98 16.58
CA PRO A 287 14.04 12.92 16.70
C PRO A 287 13.29 13.42 15.46
N ALA A 288 13.87 14.35 14.71
CA ALA A 288 13.28 14.87 13.48
C ALA A 288 13.17 13.82 12.36
N VAL A 289 14.12 12.88 12.26
CA VAL A 289 14.10 11.81 11.24
C VAL A 289 12.92 10.88 11.49
N GLU A 290 12.78 10.42 12.73
CA GLU A 290 11.68 9.55 13.11
C GLU A 290 10.34 10.30 13.03
N GLN A 291 10.25 11.55 13.51
CA GLN A 291 9.04 12.37 13.35
C GLN A 291 8.63 12.50 11.88
N GLN A 292 9.58 12.70 10.97
CA GLN A 292 9.29 12.77 9.53
C GLN A 292 8.81 11.41 8.99
N LEU A 293 9.37 10.28 9.44
CA LEU A 293 8.89 8.94 9.10
C LEU A 293 7.44 8.74 9.54
N TRP A 294 7.10 9.10 10.78
CA TRP A 294 5.73 9.00 11.29
C TRP A 294 4.75 9.89 10.53
N GLN A 295 5.14 11.12 10.20
CA GLN A 295 4.32 12.01 9.36
C GLN A 295 4.11 11.44 7.97
N LEU A 296 5.16 10.83 7.38
CA LEU A 296 5.05 10.20 6.06
C LEU A 296 4.10 9.00 6.10
N LEU A 297 4.22 8.08 7.06
CA LEU A 297 3.28 6.95 7.18
C LEU A 297 1.83 7.42 7.40
N HIS A 298 1.63 8.44 8.24
CA HIS A 298 0.32 9.02 8.54
C HIS A 298 -0.32 9.68 7.31
N GLU A 299 0.45 10.40 6.49
CA GLU A 299 -0.03 10.91 5.19
C GLU A 299 -0.53 9.79 4.26
N HIS A 300 -0.09 8.55 4.49
CA HIS A 300 -0.50 7.36 3.74
C HIS A 300 -1.58 6.54 4.44
N HIS A 301 -2.21 7.08 5.50
CA HIS A 301 -3.22 6.41 6.32
C HIS A 301 -2.70 5.12 6.98
N VAL A 302 -1.40 5.05 7.26
CA VAL A 302 -0.74 3.94 7.95
C VAL A 302 -0.21 4.46 9.28
N ASP A 303 -0.59 3.84 10.39
CA ASP A 303 0.00 4.18 11.68
C ASP A 303 1.39 3.56 11.81
N GLY A 304 2.35 4.32 12.31
CA GLY A 304 3.59 3.72 12.81
C GLY A 304 3.29 2.79 13.99
N PHE A 305 3.87 1.59 14.00
CA PHE A 305 3.75 0.64 15.10
C PHE A 305 5.00 0.70 15.98
N ALA A 306 4.98 1.62 16.93
CA ALA A 306 6.06 1.81 17.88
C ALA A 306 6.35 0.53 18.68
N SER A 307 7.64 0.23 18.92
CA SER A 307 8.08 -0.76 19.90
C SER A 307 8.72 -0.06 21.09
N VAL A 308 7.91 0.20 22.12
CA VAL A 308 8.35 0.88 23.33
C VAL A 308 8.65 -0.11 24.45
N ARG A 309 9.79 0.06 25.11
CA ARG A 309 10.29 -0.79 26.22
C ARG A 309 10.67 0.02 27.45
N THR A 310 10.78 1.33 27.31
CA THR A 310 11.18 2.27 28.37
C THR A 310 10.33 3.54 28.35
N PRO A 311 10.15 4.21 29.50
CA PRO A 311 9.52 5.52 29.56
C PRO A 311 10.12 6.57 28.62
N ALA A 312 11.44 6.53 28.40
CA ALA A 312 12.13 7.46 27.51
C ALA A 312 11.73 7.26 26.04
N GLU A 313 11.51 6.02 25.59
CA GLU A 313 11.03 5.73 24.24
C GLU A 313 9.58 6.23 24.04
N VAL A 314 8.73 6.16 25.09
CA VAL A 314 7.38 6.74 25.05
C VAL A 314 7.44 8.26 24.96
N GLU A 315 8.29 8.91 25.77
CA GLU A 315 8.47 10.38 25.73
C GLU A 315 8.95 10.86 24.36
N ARG A 316 9.95 10.18 23.79
CA ARG A 316 10.48 10.48 22.45
C ARG A 316 9.39 10.45 21.38
N LEU A 317 8.43 9.53 21.51
CA LEU A 317 7.32 9.32 20.57
C LEU A 317 6.02 10.03 20.98
N ARG A 318 6.02 10.79 22.08
CA ARG A 318 4.79 11.36 22.69
C ARG A 318 3.95 12.10 21.66
N ALA A 319 4.57 12.98 20.87
CA ALA A 319 3.87 13.77 19.87
C ALA A 319 3.21 12.91 18.77
N ALA A 320 3.82 11.79 18.38
CA ALA A 320 3.19 10.87 17.44
C ALA A 320 2.01 10.13 18.10
N ILE A 321 2.23 9.60 19.30
CA ILE A 321 1.27 8.78 20.04
C ILE A 321 0.01 9.57 20.46
N ASP A 322 0.14 10.85 20.79
CA ASP A 322 -0.98 11.71 21.17
C ASP A 322 -1.62 12.47 19.98
N GLY A 323 -1.03 12.36 18.78
CA GLY A 323 -1.52 12.97 17.55
C GLY A 323 -1.07 14.41 17.32
N SER A 324 -0.39 15.06 18.29
CA SER A 324 0.09 16.45 18.15
C SER A 324 1.13 16.62 17.04
N LEU A 325 1.85 15.56 16.68
CA LEU A 325 2.78 15.53 15.53
C LEU A 325 2.08 15.81 14.19
N TYR A 326 0.78 15.52 14.10
CA TYR A 326 -0.02 15.65 12.87
C TYR A 326 -0.77 16.98 12.82
N THR A 327 -0.11 18.07 13.22
CA THR A 327 -0.69 19.40 13.30
C THR A 327 0.16 20.44 12.55
N LYS A 328 -0.41 21.62 12.28
CA LYS A 328 0.29 22.70 11.58
C LYS A 328 1.49 23.21 12.38
N GLU A 329 1.41 23.13 13.70
CA GLU A 329 2.48 23.46 14.66
C GLU A 329 3.72 22.58 14.44
N HIS A 330 3.50 21.31 14.08
CA HIS A 330 4.54 20.36 13.69
C HIS A 330 4.79 20.32 12.18
N ARG A 331 4.37 21.37 11.45
CA ARG A 331 4.51 21.51 9.98
C ARG A 331 3.80 20.41 9.17
N TYR A 332 2.82 19.73 9.78
CA TYR A 332 2.00 18.74 9.09
C TYR A 332 0.78 19.40 8.44
N ARG A 333 0.56 19.10 7.16
CA ARG A 333 -0.58 19.57 6.35
C ARG A 333 -1.07 18.45 5.41
N GLY A 334 -1.27 17.26 5.95
CA GLY A 334 -1.81 16.10 5.25
C GLY A 334 -3.16 15.63 5.82
N PRO A 335 -3.68 14.49 5.33
CA PRO A 335 -4.88 13.85 5.86
C PRO A 335 -4.78 13.50 7.36
N GLY A 336 -5.91 13.40 8.06
CA GLY A 336 -5.93 12.92 9.45
C GLY A 336 -5.28 13.87 10.46
N ALA A 337 -5.40 15.18 10.27
CA ALA A 337 -4.79 16.16 11.18
C ALA A 337 -5.24 15.93 12.64
N GLY A 338 -4.28 15.86 13.56
CA GLY A 338 -4.49 15.63 14.99
C GLY A 338 -4.98 14.24 15.37
N VAL A 339 -5.07 13.29 14.43
CA VAL A 339 -5.52 11.92 14.72
C VAL A 339 -4.34 11.09 15.26
N PRO A 340 -4.40 10.54 16.48
CA PRO A 340 -3.35 9.67 17.00
C PRO A 340 -3.39 8.26 16.39
N PRO A 341 -2.30 7.49 16.46
CA PRO A 341 -2.32 6.07 16.12
C PRO A 341 -3.20 5.28 17.08
N SER A 342 -3.85 4.24 16.56
CA SER A 342 -4.79 3.43 17.34
C SER A 342 -4.14 2.24 18.06
N ALA A 343 -2.88 1.90 17.77
CA ALA A 343 -2.15 0.84 18.47
C ALA A 343 -0.67 1.16 18.72
N VAL A 344 -0.14 0.56 19.79
CA VAL A 344 1.28 0.62 20.18
C VAL A 344 1.73 -0.77 20.64
N ALA A 345 2.95 -1.18 20.28
CA ALA A 345 3.57 -2.38 20.80
C ALA A 345 4.40 -2.08 22.06
N LEU A 346 4.17 -2.87 23.11
CA LEU A 346 5.08 -3.03 24.24
C LEU A 346 6.10 -4.10 23.86
N GLY A 347 7.29 -3.65 23.45
CA GLY A 347 8.41 -4.52 23.06
C GLY A 347 8.04 -5.50 21.94
N ALA A 348 7.94 -5.00 20.70
CA ALA A 348 7.73 -5.82 19.50
C ALA A 348 8.70 -7.03 19.43
N TYR A 349 8.26 -8.12 18.81
CA TYR A 349 9.07 -9.33 18.58
C TYR A 349 9.68 -9.95 19.86
N GLY A 350 8.98 -9.82 21.00
CA GLY A 350 9.45 -10.34 22.28
C GLY A 350 10.48 -9.44 22.96
N GLY A 351 10.44 -8.12 22.73
CA GLY A 351 11.41 -7.16 23.27
C GLY A 351 11.49 -7.08 24.80
N PHE A 352 10.50 -7.62 25.53
CA PHE A 352 10.54 -7.79 26.99
C PHE A 352 11.07 -9.15 27.46
N GLY A 353 11.36 -10.07 26.54
CA GLY A 353 11.89 -11.41 26.84
C GLY A 353 10.87 -12.36 27.45
N ASP A 354 11.37 -13.32 28.23
CA ASP A 354 10.54 -14.32 28.90
C ASP A 354 9.65 -13.69 30.00
N PRO A 355 8.45 -14.24 30.25
CA PRO A 355 7.56 -13.76 31.29
C PRO A 355 8.16 -14.02 32.68
N ARG A 356 8.43 -12.94 33.42
CA ARG A 356 8.91 -13.01 34.81
C ARG A 356 8.29 -11.91 35.65
N GLU A 357 8.07 -12.17 36.94
CA GLU A 357 7.50 -11.19 37.87
C GLU A 357 8.38 -9.94 37.99
N GLU A 358 9.70 -10.07 37.85
CA GLU A 358 10.64 -8.93 37.92
C GLU A 358 10.56 -8.01 36.70
N THR A 359 10.07 -8.52 35.56
CA THR A 359 9.92 -7.73 34.33
C THR A 359 8.57 -7.00 34.29
N LEU A 360 7.55 -7.50 34.99
CA LEU A 360 6.19 -6.93 34.97
C LEU A 360 6.15 -5.43 35.35
N PRO A 361 6.84 -4.94 36.41
CA PRO A 361 6.85 -3.52 36.73
C PRO A 361 7.36 -2.62 35.59
N ARG A 362 8.28 -3.12 34.75
CA ARG A 362 8.79 -2.37 33.60
C ARG A 362 7.75 -2.26 32.49
N VAL A 363 7.02 -3.35 32.23
CA VAL A 363 5.89 -3.35 31.27
C VAL A 363 4.82 -2.38 31.73
N GLU A 364 4.45 -2.43 33.02
CA GLU A 364 3.43 -1.54 33.58
C GLU A 364 3.84 -0.07 33.53
N ALA A 365 5.09 0.26 33.87
CA ALA A 365 5.59 1.64 33.84
C ALA A 365 5.55 2.26 32.44
N VAL A 366 5.74 1.46 31.38
CA VAL A 366 5.63 1.92 29.99
C VAL A 366 4.16 2.09 29.60
N ALA A 367 3.31 1.11 29.93
CA ALA A 367 1.90 1.13 29.57
C ALA A 367 1.12 2.28 30.23
N ASP A 368 1.46 2.67 31.46
CA ASP A 368 0.84 3.81 32.16
C ASP A 368 1.04 5.16 31.46
N LEU A 369 2.11 5.28 30.68
CA LEU A 369 2.44 6.52 29.97
C LEU A 369 1.69 6.66 28.65
N LEU A 370 1.07 5.59 28.16
CA LEU A 370 0.33 5.60 26.91
C LEU A 370 -1.07 6.22 27.13
N PRO A 371 -1.47 7.19 26.30
CA PRO A 371 -2.74 7.87 26.47
C PRO A 371 -3.93 6.91 26.24
N PRO A 372 -5.10 7.22 26.81
CA PRO A 372 -6.31 6.40 26.62
C PRO A 372 -6.82 6.40 25.17
N THR A 373 -6.33 7.29 24.31
CA THR A 373 -6.64 7.35 22.88
C THR A 373 -6.01 6.22 22.07
N VAL A 374 -4.99 5.54 22.60
CA VAL A 374 -4.44 4.32 21.98
C VAL A 374 -5.35 3.17 22.35
N ASP A 375 -6.19 2.71 21.42
CA ASP A 375 -7.14 1.61 21.66
C ASP A 375 -6.41 0.32 22.06
N ASP A 376 -5.35 -0.04 21.32
CA ASP A 376 -4.70 -1.34 21.42
C ASP A 376 -3.25 -1.24 21.88
N VAL A 377 -3.02 -1.59 23.14
CA VAL A 377 -1.67 -1.74 23.70
C VAL A 377 -1.30 -3.21 23.71
N MET A 378 -0.48 -3.61 22.74
CA MET A 378 -0.11 -5.00 22.52
C MET A 378 1.24 -5.32 23.16
N LEU A 379 1.29 -6.23 24.13
CA LEU A 379 2.54 -6.90 24.49
C LEU A 379 2.81 -7.99 23.45
N TYR A 380 3.75 -7.72 22.54
CA TYR A 380 4.11 -8.66 21.48
C TYR A 380 5.13 -9.67 22.00
N ALA A 381 4.64 -10.81 22.48
CA ALA A 381 5.41 -11.75 23.31
C ALA A 381 6.46 -12.56 22.54
N ILE A 382 6.16 -12.96 21.31
CA ILE A 382 6.98 -13.88 20.51
C ILE A 382 6.54 -13.81 19.04
N ASP A 383 7.47 -14.10 18.14
CA ASP A 383 7.23 -14.16 16.70
C ASP A 383 7.29 -15.60 16.17
N GLU A 384 6.28 -15.95 15.37
CA GLU A 384 6.13 -17.19 14.58
C GLU A 384 6.39 -18.50 15.32
N GLN A 385 6.14 -18.53 16.63
CA GLN A 385 6.35 -19.70 17.48
C GLN A 385 5.09 -20.01 18.29
N CYS A 386 4.13 -20.66 17.63
CA CYS A 386 2.80 -20.93 18.16
C CYS A 386 2.77 -21.66 19.51
N GLU A 387 3.71 -22.59 19.73
CA GLU A 387 3.80 -23.41 20.95
C GLU A 387 4.68 -22.79 22.05
N SER A 388 5.25 -21.61 21.80
CA SER A 388 6.14 -20.95 22.76
C SER A 388 5.41 -20.68 24.08
N PRO A 389 6.05 -20.96 25.24
CA PRO A 389 5.44 -20.67 26.54
C PRO A 389 5.38 -19.17 26.85
N ARG A 390 5.99 -18.30 26.02
CA ARG A 390 6.06 -16.85 26.26
C ARG A 390 4.69 -16.18 26.26
N GLY A 391 3.89 -16.39 25.21
CA GLY A 391 2.53 -15.83 25.12
C GLY A 391 1.66 -16.23 26.32
N PRO A 392 1.49 -17.53 26.59
CA PRO A 392 0.73 -18.03 27.75
C PRO A 392 1.26 -17.50 29.10
N GLY A 393 2.59 -17.46 29.27
CA GLY A 393 3.18 -16.97 30.51
C GLY A 393 2.97 -15.47 30.72
N TRP A 394 3.13 -14.65 29.68
CA TRP A 394 2.84 -13.21 29.75
C TRP A 394 1.36 -12.96 30.01
N ARG A 395 0.47 -13.70 29.35
CA ARG A 395 -0.97 -13.61 29.57
C ARG A 395 -1.33 -13.86 31.02
N ARG A 396 -0.76 -14.89 31.66
CA ARG A 396 -0.98 -15.18 33.09
C ARG A 396 -0.51 -14.04 34.00
N LEU A 397 0.68 -13.50 33.75
CA LEU A 397 1.22 -12.38 34.54
C LEU A 397 0.36 -11.11 34.40
N ILE A 398 -0.01 -10.74 33.18
CA ILE A 398 -0.81 -9.54 32.90
C ILE A 398 -2.23 -9.67 33.47
N ARG A 399 -2.85 -10.85 33.41
CA ARG A 399 -4.15 -11.10 34.04
C ARG A 399 -4.14 -10.90 35.56
N GLY A 400 -3.01 -11.16 36.22
CA GLY A 400 -2.81 -10.90 37.65
C GLY A 400 -2.46 -9.44 37.97
N SER A 401 -2.28 -8.60 36.95
CA SER A 401 -1.83 -7.23 37.10
C SER A 401 -2.98 -6.22 37.06
N ARG A 402 -2.71 -5.00 37.55
CA ARG A 402 -3.67 -3.88 37.53
C ARG A 402 -3.99 -3.37 36.11
N LEU A 403 -3.20 -3.78 35.11
CA LEU A 403 -3.36 -3.39 33.71
C LEU A 403 -3.96 -4.51 32.85
N SER A 404 -4.57 -5.52 33.47
CA SER A 404 -5.21 -6.65 32.79
C SER A 404 -6.28 -6.26 31.76
N SER A 405 -6.95 -5.11 31.94
CA SER A 405 -7.91 -4.58 30.96
C SER A 405 -7.29 -3.67 29.90
N ARG A 406 -6.03 -3.25 30.10
CA ARG A 406 -5.33 -2.29 29.23
C ARG A 406 -4.43 -2.98 28.21
N ILE A 407 -3.75 -4.05 28.62
CA ILE A 407 -2.71 -4.72 27.82
C ILE A 407 -3.28 -5.99 27.21
N LEU A 408 -3.13 -6.11 25.89
CA LEU A 408 -3.42 -7.32 25.12
C LEU A 408 -2.12 -8.09 24.95
N VAL A 409 -2.05 -9.34 25.43
CA VAL A 409 -0.89 -10.19 25.12
C VAL A 409 -1.13 -10.84 23.76
N GLY A 410 -0.20 -10.65 22.84
CA GLY A 410 -0.31 -11.21 21.50
C GLY A 410 1.00 -11.74 20.92
N HIS A 411 0.86 -12.53 19.86
CA HIS A 411 1.96 -13.12 19.10
C HIS A 411 1.58 -13.33 17.63
N SER A 412 2.56 -13.61 16.78
CA SER A 412 2.33 -14.04 15.40
C SER A 412 2.36 -15.55 15.29
N CYS A 413 1.34 -16.10 14.63
CA CYS A 413 1.19 -17.53 14.39
C CYS A 413 0.04 -17.79 13.42
N GLY A 414 0.26 -18.68 12.46
CA GLY A 414 -0.77 -19.18 11.54
C GLY A 414 -0.86 -20.70 11.43
N GLU A 415 -0.19 -21.47 12.28
CA GLU A 415 -0.18 -22.94 12.24
C GLU A 415 -1.28 -23.58 13.09
N ILE A 416 -1.63 -22.92 14.20
CA ILE A 416 -2.57 -23.42 15.19
C ILE A 416 -3.86 -22.62 15.12
N HIS A 417 -5.00 -23.26 15.33
CA HIS A 417 -6.29 -22.58 15.37
C HIS A 417 -6.28 -21.45 16.45
N PRO A 418 -6.67 -20.20 16.16
CA PRO A 418 -6.55 -19.07 17.10
C PRO A 418 -7.21 -19.26 18.48
N LEU A 419 -8.28 -20.07 18.56
CA LEU A 419 -8.91 -20.45 19.83
C LEU A 419 -8.01 -21.29 20.76
N GLU A 420 -7.13 -22.10 20.19
CA GLU A 420 -6.25 -23.01 20.93
C GLU A 420 -4.99 -22.30 21.43
N GLN A 421 -4.69 -21.10 20.91
CA GLN A 421 -3.52 -20.32 21.30
C GLN A 421 -3.82 -19.54 22.59
N ASP A 422 -3.08 -19.75 23.69
CA ASP A 422 -3.36 -19.09 24.99
C ASP A 422 -2.83 -17.64 25.06
N VAL A 423 -3.38 -16.76 24.21
CA VAL A 423 -3.13 -15.31 24.12
C VAL A 423 -4.44 -14.52 23.92
N ASP A 424 -4.41 -13.20 24.06
CA ASP A 424 -5.57 -12.32 23.85
C ASP A 424 -5.67 -11.83 22.40
N LEU A 425 -4.54 -11.73 21.71
CA LEU A 425 -4.45 -11.26 20.33
C LEU A 425 -3.57 -12.17 19.47
N VAL A 426 -4.06 -12.58 18.29
CA VAL A 426 -3.30 -13.37 17.32
C VAL A 426 -3.06 -12.54 16.06
N LEU A 427 -1.80 -12.40 15.67
CA LEU A 427 -1.39 -11.92 14.35
C LEU A 427 -1.31 -13.14 13.41
N THR A 428 -2.25 -13.26 12.49
CA THR A 428 -2.34 -14.39 11.54
C THR A 428 -1.74 -13.98 10.20
N PRO A 429 -0.85 -14.79 9.58
CA PRO A 429 -0.38 -14.51 8.23
C PRO A 429 -1.57 -14.39 7.29
N ALA A 430 -1.63 -13.35 6.46
CA ALA A 430 -2.81 -13.11 5.62
C ALA A 430 -3.10 -14.27 4.64
N ASN A 431 -2.06 -15.01 4.23
CA ASN A 431 -2.20 -16.22 3.40
C ASN A 431 -2.70 -17.46 4.17
N ARG A 432 -2.87 -17.36 5.49
CA ARG A 432 -3.46 -18.41 6.34
C ARG A 432 -4.72 -17.94 7.07
N PHE A 433 -5.21 -16.76 6.72
CA PHE A 433 -6.45 -16.24 7.29
C PHE A 433 -7.63 -17.15 6.90
N ASP A 434 -8.48 -17.44 7.89
CA ASP A 434 -9.74 -18.14 7.73
C ASP A 434 -10.83 -17.34 8.44
N SER A 435 -11.88 -16.97 7.70
CA SER A 435 -12.96 -16.11 8.19
C SER A 435 -13.78 -16.80 9.29
N ALA A 436 -13.92 -18.13 9.25
CA ALA A 436 -14.64 -18.88 10.28
C ALA A 436 -13.83 -18.93 11.58
N TRP A 437 -12.51 -19.15 11.50
CA TRP A 437 -11.60 -19.14 12.64
C TRP A 437 -11.53 -17.76 13.28
N ALA A 438 -11.42 -16.71 12.46
CA ALA A 438 -11.37 -15.33 12.94
C ALA A 438 -12.65 -14.95 13.70
N ARG A 439 -13.82 -15.34 13.19
CA ARG A 439 -15.09 -15.12 13.87
C ARG A 439 -15.18 -15.90 15.18
N ALA A 440 -14.86 -17.20 15.16
CA ALA A 440 -14.90 -18.03 16.36
C ALA A 440 -13.99 -17.48 17.46
N ALA A 441 -12.80 -16.99 17.09
CA ALA A 441 -11.87 -16.32 18.01
C ALA A 441 -12.47 -15.05 18.62
N ARG A 442 -13.09 -14.19 17.80
CA ARG A 442 -13.74 -12.95 18.24
C ARG A 442 -14.95 -13.19 19.13
N GLU A 443 -15.79 -14.18 18.80
CA GLU A 443 -16.92 -14.60 19.64
C GLU A 443 -16.44 -15.11 21.01
N ALA A 444 -15.23 -15.66 21.09
CA ALA A 444 -14.57 -16.04 22.34
C ALA A 444 -13.81 -14.89 23.04
N GLY A 445 -13.93 -13.65 22.56
CA GLY A 445 -13.30 -12.47 23.15
C GLY A 445 -11.82 -12.27 22.79
N LYS A 446 -11.28 -13.00 21.80
CA LYS A 446 -9.93 -12.77 21.27
C LYS A 446 -9.95 -11.73 20.15
N ARG A 447 -8.81 -11.08 19.96
CA ARG A 447 -8.55 -10.23 18.79
C ARG A 447 -7.76 -11.01 17.75
N LEU A 448 -8.04 -10.73 16.48
CA LEU A 448 -7.28 -11.27 15.37
C LEU A 448 -6.99 -10.16 14.38
N TRP A 449 -5.71 -10.03 14.06
CA TRP A 449 -5.15 -9.13 13.06
C TRP A 449 -4.51 -9.99 11.97
N VAL A 450 -4.51 -9.50 10.73
CA VAL A 450 -3.73 -10.12 9.66
C VAL A 450 -2.36 -9.47 9.60
N TYR A 451 -1.34 -10.21 9.16
CA TYR A 451 -0.05 -9.60 8.84
C TYR A 451 0.49 -10.06 7.50
N ASN A 452 1.25 -9.17 6.87
CA ASN A 452 1.87 -9.35 5.56
C ASN A 452 0.87 -9.73 4.47
N GLY A 453 1.32 -10.36 3.39
CA GLY A 453 0.45 -10.80 2.33
C GLY A 453 1.15 -11.53 1.20
N ALA A 454 0.41 -12.42 0.55
CA ALA A 454 0.88 -13.22 -0.57
C ALA A 454 -0.26 -13.51 -1.56
N LEU A 455 0.08 -13.47 -2.85
CA LEU A 455 -0.82 -13.85 -3.93
C LEU A 455 -1.08 -15.37 -3.88
N PRO A 456 -2.30 -15.84 -4.22
CA PRO A 456 -3.44 -15.09 -4.74
C PRO A 456 -4.37 -14.54 -3.64
N ARG A 457 -4.09 -14.83 -2.36
CA ARG A 457 -5.01 -14.52 -1.26
C ARG A 457 -5.09 -13.03 -0.96
N THR A 458 -3.96 -12.34 -1.00
CA THR A 458 -3.87 -10.88 -0.81
C THR A 458 -2.80 -10.30 -1.73
N GLY A 459 -2.66 -8.98 -1.75
CA GLY A 459 -1.45 -8.33 -2.24
C GLY A 459 -0.21 -8.70 -1.43
N THR A 460 0.96 -8.34 -1.95
CA THR A 460 2.27 -8.59 -1.33
C THR A 460 3.18 -7.36 -1.39
N PHE A 461 4.22 -7.33 -0.56
CA PHE A 461 5.24 -6.28 -0.58
C PHE A 461 6.13 -6.36 -1.81
N MET A 462 6.21 -7.50 -2.50
CA MET A 462 7.26 -7.70 -3.50
C MET A 462 7.26 -6.63 -4.59
N ILE A 463 8.44 -6.03 -4.83
CA ILE A 463 8.65 -5.09 -5.95
C ILE A 463 8.29 -5.77 -7.26
N ASP A 464 8.59 -7.06 -7.40
CA ASP A 464 8.33 -7.84 -8.60
C ASP A 464 6.94 -8.52 -8.60
N ALA A 465 5.95 -7.85 -7.97
CA ALA A 465 4.52 -8.12 -8.12
C ALA A 465 3.77 -6.90 -8.68
N PRO A 466 2.54 -7.07 -9.21
CA PRO A 466 1.72 -5.96 -9.71
C PRO A 466 1.48 -4.91 -8.64
N LEU A 467 1.57 -3.62 -9.02
CA LEU A 467 1.36 -2.49 -8.12
C LEU A 467 -0.03 -2.53 -7.47
N THR A 468 -1.04 -3.05 -8.18
CA THR A 468 -2.41 -3.23 -7.69
C THR A 468 -2.54 -4.19 -6.52
N GLY A 469 -1.52 -4.99 -6.20
CA GLY A 469 -1.54 -5.91 -5.06
C GLY A 469 -1.80 -5.18 -3.73
N LEU A 470 -0.98 -4.19 -3.39
CA LEU A 470 -1.17 -3.43 -2.14
C LEU A 470 -2.43 -2.55 -2.16
N MET A 471 -2.83 -2.05 -3.33
CA MET A 471 -4.12 -1.37 -3.50
C MET A 471 -5.27 -2.30 -3.14
N ALA A 472 -5.24 -3.55 -3.61
CA ALA A 472 -6.24 -4.56 -3.31
C ALA A 472 -6.38 -4.84 -1.81
N ASN A 473 -5.30 -4.74 -1.02
CA ASN A 473 -5.38 -4.97 0.44
C ASN A 473 -6.35 -4.01 1.14
N GLY A 474 -6.47 -2.76 0.68
CA GLY A 474 -7.47 -1.83 1.22
C GLY A 474 -8.90 -2.22 0.88
N TRP A 475 -9.15 -2.67 -0.36
CA TRP A 475 -10.45 -3.20 -0.79
C TRP A 475 -10.81 -4.50 -0.04
N ILE A 476 -9.83 -5.38 0.15
CA ILE A 476 -9.98 -6.62 0.92
C ILE A 476 -10.33 -6.29 2.37
N ALA A 477 -9.63 -5.34 3.00
CA ALA A 477 -9.91 -4.91 4.36
C ALA A 477 -11.30 -4.26 4.52
N ALA A 478 -11.81 -3.62 3.47
CA ALA A 478 -13.16 -3.05 3.46
C ALA A 478 -14.27 -4.10 3.36
N SER A 479 -13.99 -5.28 2.81
CA SER A 479 -14.98 -6.31 2.51
C SER A 479 -14.78 -7.64 3.23
N HIS A 480 -13.75 -7.76 4.07
CA HIS A 480 -13.45 -8.93 4.88
C HIS A 480 -13.12 -8.51 6.31
N GLU A 481 -13.45 -9.36 7.29
CA GLU A 481 -13.22 -9.06 8.70
C GLU A 481 -11.76 -9.31 9.10
N VAL A 482 -10.82 -8.57 8.51
CA VAL A 482 -9.38 -8.73 8.80
C VAL A 482 -8.95 -8.08 10.11
N GLY A 483 -9.80 -7.22 10.69
CA GLY A 483 -9.47 -6.42 11.86
C GLY A 483 -8.47 -5.34 11.48
N ARG A 484 -7.21 -5.52 11.89
CA ARG A 484 -6.08 -4.63 11.57
C ARG A 484 -5.07 -5.38 10.73
N TRP A 485 -4.42 -4.68 9.82
CA TRP A 485 -3.36 -5.21 8.97
C TRP A 485 -2.00 -4.76 9.47
N PHE A 486 -1.18 -5.71 9.90
CA PHE A 486 0.18 -5.48 10.36
C PHE A 486 1.20 -5.69 9.24
N LEU A 487 2.07 -4.71 9.02
CA LEU A 487 3.20 -4.78 8.12
C LEU A 487 4.46 -4.97 8.96
N TRP A 488 5.16 -6.09 8.74
CA TRP A 488 6.22 -6.57 9.63
C TRP A 488 7.43 -5.64 9.74
N GLU A 489 7.72 -4.87 8.69
CA GLU A 489 8.79 -3.87 8.63
C GLU A 489 8.54 -2.94 7.41
N THR A 490 9.14 -1.76 7.40
CA THR A 490 9.04 -0.80 6.28
C THR A 490 10.37 -0.20 5.81
N ALA A 491 11.43 -0.36 6.59
CA ALA A 491 12.78 0.13 6.31
C ALA A 491 13.83 -0.99 6.39
N PHE A 492 13.51 -2.21 5.92
CA PHE A 492 14.40 -3.38 5.95
C PHE A 492 15.57 -3.29 4.95
N TRP A 493 16.50 -2.35 5.18
CA TRP A 493 17.70 -2.14 4.37
C TRP A 493 18.93 -2.90 4.88
N HIS A 494 18.77 -3.63 6.00
CA HIS A 494 19.77 -4.49 6.59
C HIS A 494 19.16 -5.87 6.87
N ASP A 495 19.59 -6.86 6.09
CA ASP A 495 19.10 -8.23 6.19
C ASP A 495 19.81 -8.98 7.33
N GLY A 496 19.34 -8.71 8.55
CA GLY A 496 19.84 -9.32 9.79
C GLY A 496 19.25 -10.68 10.12
N ASN A 497 18.42 -11.25 9.24
CA ASN A 497 17.77 -12.54 9.47
C ASN A 497 18.77 -13.70 9.54
N ARG A 498 18.33 -14.83 10.10
CA ARG A 498 19.09 -16.08 9.97
C ARG A 498 19.12 -16.50 8.51
N GLY A 499 20.31 -16.51 7.91
CA GLY A 499 20.48 -16.70 6.46
C GLY A 499 20.51 -15.40 5.66
N GLY A 500 20.38 -14.25 6.34
CA GLY A 500 20.44 -12.92 5.76
C GLY A 500 21.80 -12.55 5.17
N LYS A 501 21.81 -11.59 4.25
CA LYS A 501 23.02 -11.12 3.54
C LYS A 501 23.57 -9.78 4.03
N GLY A 502 23.02 -9.21 5.11
CA GLY A 502 23.47 -7.95 5.69
C GLY A 502 22.96 -6.71 4.92
N PRO A 503 23.67 -5.57 5.00
CA PRO A 503 23.17 -4.30 4.46
C PRO A 503 23.16 -4.24 2.93
N ILE A 504 22.12 -3.63 2.36
CA ILE A 504 21.99 -3.35 0.92
C ILE A 504 21.79 -1.86 0.65
N ASP A 505 22.12 -1.41 -0.57
CA ASP A 505 21.69 -0.12 -1.10
C ASP A 505 20.35 -0.30 -1.83
N PRO A 506 19.22 0.17 -1.28
CA PRO A 506 17.90 -0.12 -1.82
C PRO A 506 17.66 0.57 -3.17
N PHE A 507 18.44 1.60 -3.52
CA PHE A 507 18.33 2.25 -4.84
C PHE A 507 18.99 1.43 -5.96
N THR A 508 19.79 0.41 -5.65
CA THR A 508 20.48 -0.40 -6.67
C THR A 508 20.24 -1.90 -6.53
N VAL A 509 19.78 -2.35 -5.36
CA VAL A 509 19.53 -3.76 -5.05
C VAL A 509 18.09 -3.94 -4.60
N ALA A 510 17.30 -4.66 -5.40
CA ALA A 510 15.92 -4.99 -5.04
C ALA A 510 15.84 -6.21 -4.09
N GLU A 511 16.70 -7.21 -4.26
CA GLU A 511 16.74 -8.42 -3.41
C GLU A 511 17.33 -8.07 -2.03
N ASN A 512 16.46 -7.79 -1.06
CA ASN A 512 16.83 -7.26 0.26
C ASN A 512 16.58 -8.25 1.41
N PHE A 513 15.87 -9.36 1.16
CA PHE A 513 15.48 -10.29 2.22
C PHE A 513 15.92 -11.72 1.90
N HIS A 514 16.49 -12.40 2.89
CA HIS A 514 16.80 -13.83 2.85
C HIS A 514 16.52 -14.52 4.18
N ASN A 515 16.21 -15.82 4.13
CA ASN A 515 16.08 -16.64 5.33
C ASN A 515 16.72 -18.03 5.18
N GLN A 516 16.80 -18.77 6.29
CA GLN A 516 17.33 -20.13 6.38
C GLN A 516 16.49 -21.18 5.60
N ASP A 517 15.24 -20.84 5.30
CA ASP A 517 14.30 -21.69 4.55
C ASP A 517 14.52 -21.59 3.03
N GLY A 518 15.42 -20.69 2.61
CA GLY A 518 15.86 -20.50 1.25
C GLY A 518 15.05 -19.46 0.49
N ASP A 519 14.26 -18.63 1.16
CA ASP A 519 13.58 -17.53 0.50
C ASP A 519 14.56 -16.40 0.16
N ALA A 520 14.36 -15.80 -1.00
CA ALA A 520 15.06 -14.61 -1.46
C ALA A 520 14.02 -13.69 -2.10
N CYS A 521 13.76 -12.55 -1.47
CA CYS A 521 12.63 -11.69 -1.79
C CYS A 521 13.06 -10.26 -2.14
N LEU A 522 12.31 -9.63 -3.05
CA LEU A 522 12.61 -8.30 -3.57
C LEU A 522 11.68 -7.25 -2.96
N GLY A 523 12.21 -6.41 -2.08
CA GLY A 523 11.49 -5.34 -1.38
C GLY A 523 10.59 -5.79 -0.24
N ASP A 524 10.76 -7.02 0.26
CA ASP A 524 10.03 -7.48 1.46
C ASP A 524 10.47 -6.69 2.69
N GLY A 525 9.51 -6.26 3.52
CA GLY A 525 9.79 -5.36 4.65
C GLY A 525 10.26 -3.96 4.25
N MET A 526 10.12 -3.57 2.98
CA MET A 526 10.55 -2.26 2.50
C MET A 526 9.39 -1.54 1.82
N LEU A 527 8.90 -0.44 2.40
CA LEU A 527 8.00 0.51 1.75
C LEU A 527 8.59 1.93 1.72
N LEU A 528 9.72 2.11 2.40
CA LEU A 528 10.42 3.36 2.58
C LEU A 528 11.85 3.26 2.04
N TYR A 529 12.33 4.37 1.49
CA TYR A 529 13.70 4.53 1.00
C TYR A 529 14.45 5.56 1.84
N PRO A 530 15.77 5.39 2.08
CA PRO A 530 16.53 6.31 2.90
C PRO A 530 16.81 7.62 2.13
N GLY A 531 16.46 8.77 2.70
CA GLY A 531 16.81 10.08 2.14
C GLY A 531 18.27 10.47 2.41
N THR A 532 18.87 9.92 3.46
CA THR A 532 20.31 9.99 3.69
C THR A 532 20.83 8.57 3.78
N GLN A 533 21.95 8.31 3.14
CA GLN A 533 22.68 7.06 3.32
C GLN A 533 24.04 7.35 3.96
N ARG A 534 24.32 6.71 5.10
CA ARG A 534 25.62 6.74 5.79
C ARG A 534 26.46 5.51 5.44
N GLY A 535 27.74 5.56 5.81
CA GLY A 535 28.67 4.44 5.65
C GLY A 535 28.94 4.06 4.19
N PRO A 536 28.95 2.77 3.82
CA PRO A 536 29.37 2.31 2.49
C PRO A 536 28.47 2.79 1.35
N PHE A 537 27.26 3.29 1.64
CA PHE A 537 26.29 3.74 0.63
C PHE A 537 26.22 5.26 0.51
N ALA A 538 27.14 6.01 1.13
CA ALA A 538 27.11 7.48 1.15
C ALA A 538 27.14 8.14 -0.24
N SER A 539 27.72 7.49 -1.25
CA SER A 539 27.71 7.96 -2.64
C SER A 539 26.32 7.98 -3.28
N ARG A 540 25.36 7.24 -2.71
CA ARG A 540 23.95 7.18 -3.11
C ARG A 540 23.04 7.85 -2.08
N SER A 541 23.58 8.78 -1.29
CA SER A 541 22.79 9.63 -0.39
C SER A 541 22.10 10.75 -1.17
N ILE A 542 20.85 11.08 -0.80
CA ILE A 542 20.12 12.24 -1.32
C ILE A 542 20.40 13.49 -0.46
N GLY A 543 20.85 13.29 0.78
CA GLY A 543 21.11 14.39 1.73
C GLY A 543 19.85 14.88 2.44
N PHE A 544 18.76 14.13 2.39
CA PHE A 544 17.52 14.42 3.11
C PHE A 544 17.48 13.66 4.44
N PRO A 545 17.39 14.34 5.60
CA PRO A 545 17.38 13.68 6.92
C PRO A 545 15.98 13.11 7.23
N GLY A 546 15.58 12.10 6.47
CA GLY A 546 14.28 11.44 6.55
C GLY A 546 14.17 10.27 5.58
N VAL A 547 12.96 9.77 5.39
CA VAL A 547 12.62 8.68 4.47
C VAL A 547 11.74 9.18 3.32
N LEU A 548 11.79 8.44 2.22
CA LEU A 548 11.04 8.69 0.99
C LEU A 548 10.06 7.55 0.73
N PRO A 549 8.88 7.82 0.15
CA PRO A 549 7.89 6.79 -0.12
C PRO A 549 8.30 5.93 -1.32
N SER A 550 7.85 4.68 -1.31
CA SER A 550 7.76 3.84 -2.51
C SER A 550 6.43 4.08 -3.24
N MET A 551 6.35 3.73 -4.52
CA MET A 551 5.09 3.61 -5.25
C MET A 551 4.16 2.60 -4.59
N ARG A 552 4.73 1.53 -4.01
CA ARG A 552 3.99 0.52 -3.23
C ARG A 552 3.26 1.14 -2.03
N LEU A 553 3.88 2.06 -1.30
CA LEU A 553 3.22 2.81 -0.21
C LEU A 553 2.11 3.73 -0.74
N LYS A 554 2.31 4.38 -1.89
CA LYS A 554 1.26 5.18 -2.56
C LYS A 554 0.07 4.33 -2.99
N SER A 555 0.34 3.13 -3.51
CA SER A 555 -0.68 2.14 -3.89
C SER A 555 -1.46 1.63 -2.68
N LEU A 556 -0.79 1.36 -1.54
CA LEU A 556 -1.46 1.02 -0.29
C LEU A 556 -2.37 2.16 0.19
N ARG A 557 -1.87 3.40 0.26
CA ARG A 557 -2.68 4.59 0.58
C ARG A 557 -3.91 4.66 -0.30
N ARG A 558 -3.74 4.44 -1.60
CA ARG A 558 -4.84 4.47 -2.57
C ARG A 558 -5.91 3.43 -2.24
N GLY A 559 -5.51 2.20 -1.91
CA GLY A 559 -6.42 1.15 -1.45
C GLY A 559 -7.15 1.49 -0.14
N ILE A 560 -6.44 2.08 0.84
CA ILE A 560 -7.03 2.50 2.11
C ILE A 560 -8.05 3.62 1.87
N GLN A 561 -7.75 4.60 1.02
CA GLN A 561 -8.70 5.63 0.64
C GLN A 561 -9.92 5.04 -0.11
N ASP A 562 -9.72 4.03 -0.95
CA ASP A 562 -10.83 3.34 -1.64
C ASP A 562 -11.78 2.64 -0.68
N ALA A 563 -11.30 2.14 0.46
CA ALA A 563 -12.16 1.64 1.54
C ALA A 563 -13.10 2.74 2.09
N GLY A 564 -12.66 4.00 2.09
CA GLY A 564 -13.50 5.15 2.44
C GLY A 564 -14.61 5.41 1.41
N TYR A 565 -14.29 5.24 0.11
CA TYR A 565 -15.30 5.28 -0.96
C TYR A 565 -16.32 4.15 -0.79
N ILE A 566 -15.86 2.93 -0.49
CA ILE A 566 -16.72 1.77 -0.21
C ILE A 566 -17.66 2.08 0.95
N ALA A 567 -17.13 2.58 2.08
CA ALA A 567 -17.95 2.90 3.26
C ALA A 567 -19.02 3.97 2.94
N LEU A 568 -18.64 5.06 2.28
CA LEU A 568 -19.57 6.14 1.92
C LEU A 568 -20.63 5.69 0.92
N ALA A 569 -20.23 5.00 -0.15
CA ALA A 569 -21.13 4.50 -1.18
C ALA A 569 -22.09 3.46 -0.61
N ARG A 570 -21.58 2.53 0.21
CA ARG A 570 -22.37 1.47 0.83
C ARG A 570 -23.37 2.03 1.84
N ALA A 571 -23.02 3.08 2.60
CA ALA A 571 -23.97 3.75 3.50
C ALA A 571 -25.20 4.30 2.75
N ALA A 572 -25.06 4.68 1.49
CA ALA A 572 -26.14 5.18 0.65
C ALA A 572 -26.83 4.08 -0.19
N SER A 573 -26.07 3.10 -0.68
CA SER A 573 -26.55 2.07 -1.61
C SER A 573 -25.81 0.74 -1.41
N PRO A 574 -26.15 -0.04 -0.36
CA PRO A 574 -25.40 -1.23 0.03
C PRO A 574 -25.20 -2.24 -1.10
N GLY A 575 -26.29 -2.68 -1.74
CA GLY A 575 -26.22 -3.72 -2.77
C GLY A 575 -25.44 -3.30 -4.03
N ALA A 576 -25.49 -2.02 -4.41
CA ALA A 576 -24.74 -1.50 -5.56
C ALA A 576 -23.24 -1.40 -5.26
N ALA A 577 -22.88 -0.90 -4.07
CA ALA A 577 -21.49 -0.86 -3.62
C ALA A 577 -20.90 -2.27 -3.48
N ASP A 578 -21.64 -3.19 -2.85
CA ASP A 578 -21.22 -4.59 -2.67
C ASP A 578 -21.01 -5.29 -4.03
N ALA A 579 -21.82 -4.98 -5.05
CA ALA A 579 -21.65 -5.50 -6.40
C ALA A 579 -20.37 -4.98 -7.08
N ILE A 580 -20.08 -3.68 -6.99
CA ILE A 580 -18.84 -3.09 -7.52
C ILE A 580 -17.62 -3.71 -6.83
N VAL A 581 -17.65 -3.86 -5.50
CA VAL A 581 -16.55 -4.48 -4.75
C VAL A 581 -16.34 -5.94 -5.17
N LYS A 582 -17.41 -6.69 -5.45
CA LYS A 582 -17.32 -8.07 -5.94
C LYS A 582 -16.74 -8.16 -7.36
N GLU A 583 -16.98 -7.16 -8.19
CA GLU A 583 -16.39 -7.08 -9.54
C GLU A 583 -14.88 -6.78 -9.47
N VAL A 584 -14.48 -5.82 -8.63
CA VAL A 584 -13.06 -5.43 -8.47
C VAL A 584 -12.26 -6.50 -7.72
N ILE A 585 -12.83 -7.07 -6.64
CA ILE A 585 -12.24 -8.14 -5.83
C ILE A 585 -13.17 -9.37 -5.86
N PRO A 586 -13.05 -10.25 -6.87
CA PRO A 586 -13.90 -11.44 -6.98
C PRO A 586 -13.66 -12.47 -5.88
N ALA A 587 -12.41 -12.68 -5.47
CA ALA A 587 -12.03 -13.57 -4.38
C ALA A 587 -10.73 -13.08 -3.72
N ALA A 588 -10.64 -13.24 -2.40
CA ALA A 588 -9.46 -12.94 -1.59
C ALA A 588 -9.44 -13.80 -0.32
N LEU A 589 -8.33 -13.79 0.42
CA LEU A 589 -8.15 -14.50 1.68
C LEU A 589 -8.54 -15.99 1.57
N ASP A 590 -9.55 -16.43 2.32
CA ASP A 590 -10.07 -17.80 2.33
C ASP A 590 -11.05 -18.10 1.19
N GLU A 591 -11.44 -17.11 0.38
CA GLU A 591 -12.19 -17.32 -0.86
C GLU A 591 -11.27 -17.68 -2.04
N ALA A 592 -9.98 -17.32 -1.96
CA ALA A 592 -9.00 -17.60 -3.01
C ALA A 592 -8.37 -18.99 -2.85
N LEU A 593 -8.06 -19.65 -3.97
CA LEU A 593 -7.41 -20.95 -3.99
C LEU A 593 -5.92 -20.77 -4.34
N ASP A 594 -5.03 -21.33 -3.52
CA ASP A 594 -3.58 -21.24 -3.76
C ASP A 594 -3.12 -21.91 -5.07
N THR A 595 -4.00 -22.73 -5.67
CA THR A 595 -3.81 -23.39 -6.98
C THR A 595 -4.35 -22.59 -8.16
N ALA A 596 -4.87 -21.39 -7.93
CA ALA A 596 -5.40 -20.49 -8.95
C ALA A 596 -4.57 -19.19 -9.01
N PRO A 597 -4.61 -18.47 -10.15
CA PRO A 597 -4.06 -17.12 -10.20
C PRO A 597 -4.87 -16.17 -9.30
N THR A 598 -4.28 -15.02 -9.02
CA THR A 598 -4.96 -13.90 -8.35
C THR A 598 -6.25 -13.55 -9.06
N ALA A 599 -7.34 -13.40 -8.30
CA ALA A 599 -8.68 -13.24 -8.85
C ALA A 599 -9.00 -11.82 -9.33
N TRP A 600 -8.24 -10.81 -8.88
CA TRP A 600 -8.37 -9.42 -9.33
C TRP A 600 -7.30 -9.06 -10.36
N SER A 601 -7.52 -7.95 -11.06
CA SER A 601 -6.66 -7.49 -12.16
C SER A 601 -5.27 -7.07 -11.70
N SER A 602 -4.25 -7.40 -12.50
CA SER A 602 -2.91 -6.82 -12.39
C SER A 602 -2.81 -5.38 -12.93
N GLU A 603 -3.81 -4.93 -13.68
CA GLU A 603 -3.88 -3.59 -14.27
C GLU A 603 -4.63 -2.61 -13.37
N GLY A 604 -4.22 -1.34 -13.38
CA GLY A 604 -4.85 -0.27 -12.59
C GLY A 604 -6.27 0.10 -13.05
N ALA A 605 -6.59 -0.08 -14.33
CA ALA A 605 -7.84 0.42 -14.91
C ALA A 605 -9.13 -0.09 -14.22
N PRO A 606 -9.30 -1.39 -13.90
CA PRO A 606 -10.48 -1.86 -13.17
C PRO A 606 -10.65 -1.24 -11.77
N PHE A 607 -9.55 -0.96 -11.06
CA PHE A 607 -9.60 -0.27 -9.76
C PHE A 607 -10.03 1.20 -9.93
N PHE A 608 -9.51 1.88 -10.95
CA PHE A 608 -9.87 3.25 -11.28
C PHE A 608 -11.36 3.37 -11.63
N GLU A 609 -11.86 2.49 -12.49
CA GLU A 609 -13.27 2.44 -12.90
C GLU A 609 -14.19 2.08 -11.75
N GLY A 610 -13.82 1.08 -10.93
CA GLY A 610 -14.56 0.70 -9.73
C GLY A 610 -14.66 1.86 -8.73
N ARG A 611 -13.58 2.61 -8.50
CA ARG A 611 -13.59 3.82 -7.67
C ARG A 611 -14.52 4.90 -8.23
N ALA A 612 -14.48 5.13 -9.54
CA ALA A 612 -15.37 6.08 -10.20
C ALA A 612 -16.85 5.67 -10.05
N ALA A 613 -17.16 4.38 -10.17
CA ALA A 613 -18.49 3.84 -9.94
C ALA A 613 -18.95 4.01 -8.49
N LEU A 614 -18.08 3.73 -7.50
CA LEU A 614 -18.38 3.99 -6.09
C LEU A 614 -18.62 5.47 -5.84
N ARG A 615 -17.78 6.36 -6.38
CA ARG A 615 -17.93 7.82 -6.27
C ARG A 615 -19.30 8.29 -6.75
N ALA A 616 -19.81 7.72 -7.83
CA ALA A 616 -21.12 8.07 -8.38
C ALA A 616 -22.29 7.72 -7.44
N LEU A 617 -22.10 6.79 -6.51
CA LEU A 617 -23.09 6.42 -5.48
C LEU A 617 -23.03 7.31 -4.23
N ILE A 618 -21.95 8.09 -4.04
CA ILE A 618 -21.74 8.88 -2.82
C ILE A 618 -22.61 10.14 -2.86
N PRO A 619 -23.50 10.37 -1.88
CA PRO A 619 -24.30 11.58 -1.80
C PRO A 619 -23.44 12.84 -1.62
N LYS A 620 -23.94 13.98 -2.10
CA LYS A 620 -23.32 15.28 -1.82
C LYS A 620 -23.22 15.50 -0.31
N ASN A 621 -22.12 16.08 0.15
CA ASN A 621 -21.82 16.38 1.55
C ASN A 621 -21.77 15.13 2.47
N ALA A 622 -21.70 13.91 1.91
CA ALA A 622 -21.57 12.71 2.73
C ALA A 622 -20.29 12.75 3.56
N SER A 623 -20.40 12.32 4.82
CA SER A 623 -19.30 12.12 5.76
C SER A 623 -19.72 11.04 6.74
N LEU A 624 -18.75 10.28 7.24
CA LEU A 624 -18.96 9.25 8.26
C LEU A 624 -17.90 9.40 9.34
N ASP A 625 -18.33 9.28 10.60
CA ASP A 625 -17.39 9.11 11.71
C ASP A 625 -16.76 7.70 11.70
N ALA A 626 -15.67 7.53 12.43
CA ALA A 626 -14.93 6.27 12.48
C ALA A 626 -15.79 5.08 12.95
N ALA A 627 -16.73 5.31 13.88
CA ALA A 627 -17.64 4.27 14.36
C ALA A 627 -18.62 3.81 13.28
N SER A 628 -19.16 4.74 12.50
CA SER A 628 -20.07 4.47 11.39
C SER A 628 -19.35 3.77 10.24
N VAL A 629 -18.11 4.16 9.93
CA VAL A 629 -17.27 3.46 8.94
C VAL A 629 -17.08 2.00 9.36
N ARG A 630 -16.60 1.75 10.58
CA ARG A 630 -16.40 0.38 11.10
C ARG A 630 -17.69 -0.45 11.03
N ARG A 631 -18.83 0.12 11.40
CA ARG A 631 -20.13 -0.56 11.31
C ARG A 631 -20.49 -0.93 9.88
N VAL A 632 -20.40 0.02 8.95
CA VAL A 632 -20.77 -0.19 7.53
C VAL A 632 -19.87 -1.24 6.87
N LEU A 633 -18.57 -1.23 7.15
CA LEU A 633 -17.63 -2.21 6.59
C LEU A 633 -17.79 -3.59 7.24
N ALA A 634 -18.10 -3.66 8.54
CA ALA A 634 -18.45 -4.94 9.18
C ALA A 634 -19.72 -5.56 8.57
N GLU A 635 -20.74 -4.75 8.27
CA GLU A 635 -21.93 -5.19 7.54
C GLU A 635 -21.59 -5.64 6.11
N ALA A 636 -20.65 -4.97 5.42
CA ALA A 636 -20.17 -5.37 4.09
C ALA A 636 -19.52 -6.76 4.12
N ALA A 637 -18.62 -6.98 5.09
CA ALA A 637 -17.96 -8.27 5.27
C ALA A 637 -18.94 -9.39 5.63
N ALA A 638 -19.95 -9.09 6.46
CA ALA A 638 -21.02 -10.04 6.75
C ALA A 638 -21.87 -10.39 5.52
N ALA A 639 -22.20 -9.39 4.68
CA ALA A 639 -22.96 -9.58 3.45
C ALA A 639 -22.17 -10.41 2.43
N ARG A 640 -20.88 -10.11 2.22
CA ARG A 640 -20.00 -10.84 1.30
C ARG A 640 -19.93 -12.33 1.65
N ARG A 641 -19.70 -12.63 2.92
CA ARG A 641 -19.65 -14.02 3.43
C ARG A 641 -20.95 -14.79 3.18
N ALA A 642 -22.10 -14.13 3.26
CA ALA A 642 -23.38 -14.80 2.99
C ALA A 642 -23.52 -15.29 1.53
N LEU A 643 -22.71 -14.76 0.61
CA LEU A 643 -22.65 -15.18 -0.79
C LEU A 643 -21.72 -16.38 -1.03
N VAL A 644 -20.75 -16.63 -0.15
CA VAL A 644 -19.83 -17.76 -0.28
C VAL A 644 -20.59 -19.02 0.15
N PRO A 645 -20.77 -20.02 -0.72
CA PRO A 645 -21.40 -21.27 -0.33
C PRO A 645 -20.65 -21.83 0.87
N ARG A 646 -21.36 -22.14 1.97
CA ARG A 646 -20.78 -22.96 3.04
C ARG A 646 -20.21 -24.19 2.34
N ALA A 647 -18.90 -24.40 2.41
CA ALA A 647 -18.31 -25.63 1.94
C ALA A 647 -19.03 -26.79 2.65
N GLN A 648 -19.96 -27.45 1.96
CA GLN A 648 -20.51 -28.72 2.36
C GLN A 648 -19.37 -29.72 2.17
N GLY A 649 -18.57 -29.92 3.23
CA GLY A 649 -17.38 -30.75 3.12
C GLY A 649 -16.38 -30.70 4.28
N ALA A 650 -16.56 -29.84 5.29
CA ALA A 650 -15.98 -30.09 6.61
C ALA A 650 -16.99 -30.96 7.37
N GLY A 651 -16.77 -32.28 7.36
CA GLY A 651 -17.60 -33.21 8.10
C GLY A 651 -17.76 -32.78 9.55
N GLU A 652 -18.93 -33.06 10.12
CA GLU A 652 -19.16 -33.04 11.55
C GLU A 652 -17.96 -33.69 12.25
N GLY A 653 -17.10 -32.87 12.84
CA GLY A 653 -16.12 -33.36 13.81
C GLY A 653 -16.90 -34.04 14.93
N PRO A 654 -16.45 -35.21 15.44
CA PRO A 654 -17.24 -35.98 16.38
C PRO A 654 -17.57 -35.11 17.59
N ALA A 655 -18.87 -35.06 17.92
CA ALA A 655 -19.37 -34.39 19.10
C ALA A 655 -18.55 -34.84 20.32
N TRP A 656 -17.83 -33.90 20.94
CA TRP A 656 -17.02 -34.16 22.11
C TRP A 656 -17.94 -34.56 23.28
N GLY A 657 -18.15 -35.87 23.43
CA GLY A 657 -18.80 -36.49 24.56
C GLY A 657 -17.97 -36.31 25.83
N LYS A 658 -18.66 -35.98 26.93
CA LYS A 658 -18.09 -35.80 28.28
C LYS A 658 -17.24 -37.02 28.70
N PRO A 659 -16.14 -36.83 29.45
CA PRO A 659 -15.32 -37.93 29.93
C PRO A 659 -16.02 -38.61 31.12
N GLY A 660 -16.46 -39.85 30.92
CA GLY A 660 -17.09 -40.64 31.98
C GLY A 660 -17.29 -42.10 31.58
N ASP A 661 -16.42 -42.94 32.13
CA ASP A 661 -16.58 -44.38 32.39
C ASP A 661 -16.60 -45.42 31.27
N LEU A 662 -16.08 -46.60 31.67
CA LEU A 662 -15.92 -47.88 30.96
C LEU A 662 -14.69 -47.95 30.04
N GLY A 663 -13.64 -48.72 30.32
CA GLY A 663 -13.61 -50.02 30.98
C GLY A 663 -13.09 -51.04 29.97
N ARG A 664 -11.83 -51.48 30.17
CA ARG A 664 -11.16 -52.72 29.69
C ARG A 664 -11.78 -53.42 28.48
N TRP A 665 -11.02 -53.69 27.41
CA TRP A 665 -10.75 -55.04 26.86
C TRP A 665 -9.70 -54.96 25.73
N ARG A 666 -8.52 -55.57 25.98
CA ARG A 666 -7.52 -56.19 25.08
C ARG A 666 -6.81 -55.34 23.99
N THR A 667 -5.54 -54.96 24.14
CA THR A 667 -4.30 -55.73 23.83
C THR A 667 -4.38 -56.58 22.56
N THR A 668 -3.71 -56.20 21.47
CA THR A 668 -2.65 -56.96 20.73
C THR A 668 -2.11 -56.10 19.57
N GLY A 669 -0.79 -55.91 19.47
CA GLY A 669 -0.11 -55.52 18.22
C GLY A 669 0.60 -54.16 18.23
N LEU A 670 1.91 -54.19 17.91
CA LEU A 670 2.80 -53.05 17.60
C LEU A 670 3.45 -52.29 18.76
N LEU A 671 4.29 -53.01 19.52
CA LEU A 671 5.36 -52.43 20.33
C LEU A 671 6.63 -53.28 20.13
N LEU A 672 7.12 -53.38 18.89
CA LEU A 672 8.32 -54.18 18.55
C LEU A 672 9.06 -53.72 17.26
N VAL A 673 9.07 -52.42 16.92
CA VAL A 673 9.84 -51.90 15.76
C VAL A 673 10.87 -50.82 16.15
N GLY A 674 10.81 -50.23 17.35
CA GLY A 674 11.70 -49.13 17.74
C GLY A 674 13.07 -49.52 18.32
N VAL A 675 13.28 -50.77 18.73
CA VAL A 675 14.50 -51.16 19.49
C VAL A 675 15.52 -51.94 18.65
N ALA A 676 15.15 -52.45 17.47
CA ALA A 676 16.07 -53.16 16.58
C ALA A 676 16.93 -52.24 15.69
N ALA A 677 16.51 -51.00 15.43
CA ALA A 677 17.24 -50.05 14.59
C ALA A 677 18.44 -49.39 15.31
N LEU A 678 18.42 -49.33 16.64
CA LEU A 678 19.48 -48.68 17.43
C LEU A 678 20.70 -49.57 17.67
N VAL A 679 20.53 -50.91 17.61
CA VAL A 679 21.63 -51.88 17.81
C VAL A 679 22.44 -52.13 16.53
N VAL A 680 21.83 -51.99 15.35
CA VAL A 680 22.51 -52.17 14.05
C VAL A 680 23.41 -50.97 13.69
N ALA A 681 23.03 -49.75 14.10
CA ALA A 681 23.84 -48.55 13.86
C ALA A 681 25.13 -48.50 14.70
N ILE A 682 25.12 -49.07 15.91
CA ILE A 682 26.29 -49.09 16.81
C ILE A 682 27.32 -50.16 16.40
N VAL A 683 26.87 -51.25 15.75
CA VAL A 683 27.77 -52.31 15.24
C VAL A 683 28.45 -51.90 13.93
N LEU A 684 27.77 -51.17 13.04
CA LEU A 684 28.36 -50.68 11.78
C LEU A 684 29.36 -49.52 11.99
N PHE A 685 29.14 -48.69 13.02
CA PHE A 685 30.07 -47.60 13.36
C PHE A 685 31.39 -48.09 14.00
N ARG A 686 31.39 -49.27 14.65
CA ARG A 686 32.61 -49.89 15.21
C ARG A 686 33.40 -50.73 14.20
N TRP A 687 32.80 -51.15 13.09
CA TRP A 687 33.49 -51.92 12.04
C TRP A 687 34.21 -51.04 11.00
N GLY A 688 33.71 -49.82 10.77
CA GLY A 688 34.33 -48.86 9.82
C GLY A 688 35.64 -48.22 10.27
N ARG A 689 36.06 -48.39 11.54
CA ARG A 689 37.26 -47.75 12.09
C ARG A 689 38.52 -48.64 12.08
N SER A 690 38.40 -49.93 11.73
CA SER A 690 39.54 -50.86 11.62
C SER A 690 40.09 -51.06 10.20
N TYR A 691 39.55 -50.41 9.17
CA TYR A 691 40.00 -50.55 7.77
C TYR A 691 40.67 -49.28 7.18
N ARG A 692 41.15 -48.36 8.02
CA ARG A 692 42.05 -47.27 7.61
C ARG A 692 43.38 -47.33 8.36
N LYS A 693 44.07 -48.46 8.23
CA LYS A 693 45.52 -48.63 8.47
C LYS A 693 45.97 -49.90 7.71
N ALA A 694 46.11 -49.77 6.39
CA ALA A 694 46.92 -50.59 5.46
C ALA A 694 46.30 -50.43 4.06
N GLY A 695 47.00 -49.72 3.18
CA GLY A 695 46.55 -49.37 1.83
C GLY A 695 47.05 -48.00 1.44
#